data_AF-A0AAW0YBA6-F1
#
_entry.id   AF-A0AAW0YBA6-F1
#
_cell.length_a   1.000
_cell.length_b   1.000
_cell.length_c   1.000
_cell.angle_alpha   90.00
_cell.angle_beta   90.00
_cell.angle_gamma   90.00
#
_symmetry.space_group_name_H-M   'P 1'
#
loop_
_entity.id
_entity.type
_entity.pdbx_description
1 polymer ?
#
loop_
_entity_poly.entity_id
_entity_poly.type
_entity_poly.pdbx_seq_one_letter_code
_entity_poly.pdbx_strand_id
1 'polypeptide(L)'
;MEELPVNRDALGSVYDQRPVTAGTADRPLTRGGTGSSMSMDRPDTRQTTSYGDRPMTRQGDGNSRPTTSGRPITARPVSAALRGAPGTASRLLSTASLQRPGTRTGVATGIGFNTPINVVDRPITQQGLTGMKTGSRGPQRQVQDKSYFMGLLRTKIAEMGKEITRLTGDIDFMKQEQSTFLTYDKRVKEMAHELTELQGKLADYNLLVDLVNMDTERGEIDQETREMKEANQVEADNLDALFTRKQDLESMMRQLEAEIEEERHMGESVIESMQPELRQKYLDLRNLNTALLQHLDVMQHQLDALDNRKATLEDELSTSKVKQEAVGLYEKLQELEEKRAEIINENQKRGTPKEERERLLLQVKEDNAEIATMERQISEVQDQMKQVQEEVQQLDQELEENQSERSQKYRELRKREETMEQFLATFEENKEEELKRLESLETNNVAVLEKISRHLAHFKHLPSTHDFDTMRTDLAFKEGELEKSRYTEQGLKHENLNLQANLQKIEALETKVQKEMVDIKEKLAQMEEEIVEFSDLDGLKSRAEEKRKQLAQEKDELEARKSCITQSLHEITTAITALKSQLHENETYTQLTNLEKKWAHLEQTNFTLREFIAQRKAESNFLPFKNKALKLVNEYNKSLQEIVQSGVSIM
;
A
#
# COMPACT_ATOMS: atom_id res chain seq x y z
N MET A 1 74.45 -3.63 0.42
CA MET A 1 73.69 -4.11 1.59
C MET A 1 72.41 -3.28 1.62
N GLU A 2 71.48 -3.57 0.70
CA GLU A 2 70.52 -4.70 0.76
C GLU A 2 69.39 -4.37 1.77
N GLU A 3 68.10 -4.43 1.45
CA GLU A 3 67.44 -4.90 0.22
C GLU A 3 66.08 -4.21 -0.03
N LEU A 4 65.42 -4.59 -1.14
CA LEU A 4 64.25 -3.99 -1.81
C LEU A 4 62.95 -3.87 -0.98
N PRO A 5 62.08 -2.87 -1.27
CA PRO A 5 60.65 -2.93 -1.01
C PRO A 5 59.88 -3.49 -2.23
N VAL A 6 58.83 -4.29 -1.99
CA VAL A 6 57.93 -4.78 -3.06
C VAL A 6 56.59 -4.04 -3.00
N ASN A 7 56.33 -3.23 -4.02
CA ASN A 7 55.03 -2.60 -4.28
C ASN A 7 54.13 -3.58 -5.05
N ARG A 8 52.80 -3.46 -4.89
CA ARG A 8 51.87 -4.03 -5.89
C ARG A 8 50.55 -3.25 -5.97
N ASP A 9 50.37 -2.61 -7.11
CA ASP A 9 49.22 -1.78 -7.45
C ASP A 9 48.04 -2.57 -8.04
N ALA A 10 46.84 -2.11 -7.66
CA ALA A 10 45.72 -1.72 -8.50
C ALA A 10 44.90 -2.71 -9.38
N LEU A 11 43.73 -2.16 -9.75
CA LEU A 11 42.79 -2.50 -10.82
C LEU A 11 41.85 -3.70 -10.63
N GLY A 12 40.56 -3.37 -10.59
CA GLY A 12 39.49 -4.28 -11.00
C GLY A 12 39.08 -4.02 -12.45
N SER A 13 38.35 -4.97 -13.04
CA SER A 13 37.48 -4.72 -14.19
C SER A 13 36.40 -5.77 -14.24
N VAL A 14 35.16 -5.34 -14.49
CA VAL A 14 33.98 -6.17 -14.72
C VAL A 14 33.40 -5.72 -16.05
N TYR A 15 33.35 -6.59 -17.06
CA TYR A 15 32.51 -6.34 -18.24
C TYR A 15 32.05 -7.63 -18.95
N ASP A 16 30.78 -7.57 -19.34
CA ASP A 16 30.06 -8.22 -20.44
C ASP A 16 30.20 -9.72 -20.77
N GLN A 17 29.04 -10.38 -20.67
CA GLN A 17 28.65 -11.52 -21.48
C GLN A 17 27.80 -11.04 -22.68
N ARG A 18 28.16 -11.36 -23.92
CA ARG A 18 27.25 -11.46 -25.08
C ARG A 18 27.78 -12.48 -26.11
N PRO A 19 26.94 -12.98 -27.05
CA PRO A 19 26.87 -14.44 -27.25
C PRO A 19 27.53 -14.97 -28.52
N VAL A 20 27.72 -16.30 -28.53
CA VAL A 20 28.26 -17.09 -29.65
C VAL A 20 27.22 -17.27 -30.76
N THR A 21 27.65 -17.12 -32.01
CA THR A 21 26.85 -17.37 -33.21
C THR A 21 27.15 -18.72 -33.85
N ALA A 22 26.09 -19.46 -34.17
CA ALA A 22 26.08 -20.57 -35.13
C ALA A 22 24.63 -20.76 -35.63
N GLY A 23 24.35 -21.14 -36.87
CA GLY A 23 25.30 -21.45 -37.95
C GLY A 23 24.84 -22.61 -38.85
N THR A 24 23.61 -22.58 -39.37
CA THR A 24 23.13 -23.54 -40.40
C THR A 24 22.28 -22.83 -41.43
N ALA A 25 22.59 -23.06 -42.71
CA ALA A 25 21.88 -22.51 -43.84
C ALA A 25 21.00 -23.57 -44.50
N ASP A 26 19.91 -23.16 -45.15
CA ASP A 26 19.55 -23.76 -46.44
C ASP A 26 18.77 -22.80 -47.35
N ARG A 27 18.68 -23.13 -48.64
CA ARG A 27 18.43 -22.20 -49.77
C ARG A 27 16.97 -22.10 -50.27
N PRO A 28 16.64 -21.11 -51.15
CA PRO A 28 15.27 -20.62 -51.36
C PRO A 28 14.57 -21.10 -52.64
N LEU A 29 13.28 -20.78 -52.76
CA LEU A 29 12.58 -20.64 -54.05
C LEU A 29 11.65 -19.42 -54.08
N THR A 30 11.47 -18.88 -55.29
CA THR A 30 10.87 -17.56 -55.60
C THR A 30 9.46 -17.63 -56.18
N ARG A 31 8.82 -16.45 -56.33
CA ARG A 31 7.72 -16.10 -57.27
C ARG A 31 6.30 -16.36 -56.72
N GLY A 32 5.34 -15.44 -56.78
CA GLY A 32 5.34 -14.03 -57.22
C GLY A 32 4.05 -13.68 -57.99
N GLY A 33 3.52 -12.46 -57.83
CA GLY A 33 2.51 -11.89 -58.74
C GLY A 33 1.20 -11.40 -58.12
N THR A 34 1.05 -10.06 -58.08
CA THR A 34 -0.13 -9.31 -58.56
C THR A 34 -1.56 -9.66 -58.09
N GLY A 35 -2.21 -8.68 -57.46
CA GLY A 35 -3.09 -7.82 -58.28
C GLY A 35 -4.57 -7.68 -57.89
N SER A 36 -4.92 -6.44 -57.52
CA SER A 36 -6.20 -5.76 -57.80
C SER A 36 -7.47 -6.06 -56.99
N SER A 37 -8.11 -4.93 -56.64
CA SER A 37 -9.46 -4.73 -56.12
C SER A 37 -10.58 -5.00 -57.14
N MET A 38 -11.78 -5.35 -56.68
CA MET A 38 -12.91 -4.37 -56.64
C MET A 38 -14.18 -4.90 -55.93
N SER A 39 -15.06 -3.95 -55.63
CA SER A 39 -16.40 -4.05 -55.05
C SER A 39 -17.44 -4.76 -55.95
N MET A 40 -18.51 -5.33 -55.36
CA MET A 40 -19.86 -4.71 -55.26
C MET A 40 -21.00 -5.77 -55.09
N ASP A 41 -21.96 -5.47 -54.19
CA ASP A 41 -23.38 -5.88 -54.13
C ASP A 41 -23.90 -7.34 -54.22
N ARG A 42 -24.47 -7.82 -53.07
CA ARG A 42 -25.91 -8.09 -52.76
C ARG A 42 -26.79 -8.99 -53.69
N PRO A 43 -28.01 -9.48 -53.26
CA PRO A 43 -28.81 -9.20 -52.04
C PRO A 43 -29.48 -10.41 -51.29
N ASP A 44 -30.05 -10.11 -50.11
CA ASP A 44 -31.32 -10.55 -49.47
C ASP A 44 -31.82 -12.04 -49.49
N THR A 45 -32.35 -12.58 -48.39
CA THR A 45 -33.68 -12.16 -47.87
C THR A 45 -34.03 -12.54 -46.41
N ARG A 46 -34.70 -11.59 -45.71
CA ARG A 46 -35.80 -11.70 -44.71
C ARG A 46 -35.52 -12.30 -43.30
N GLN A 47 -35.67 -11.55 -42.19
CA GLN A 47 -36.91 -11.06 -41.49
C GLN A 47 -37.56 -12.14 -40.59
N THR A 48 -38.09 -11.93 -39.36
CA THR A 48 -38.53 -10.71 -38.61
C THR A 48 -38.31 -10.79 -37.07
N THR A 49 -38.46 -9.63 -36.41
CA THR A 49 -38.66 -9.28 -34.99
C THR A 49 -39.66 -10.11 -34.14
N SER A 50 -39.50 -10.18 -32.81
CA SER A 50 -40.34 -9.44 -31.81
C SER A 50 -40.20 -9.93 -30.34
N TYR A 51 -40.58 -9.04 -29.41
CA TYR A 51 -40.71 -9.12 -27.94
C TYR A 51 -41.31 -10.39 -27.31
N GLY A 52 -40.95 -10.63 -26.03
CA GLY A 52 -41.96 -10.70 -24.96
C GLY A 52 -42.07 -11.96 -24.10
N ASP A 53 -41.98 -11.75 -22.79
CA ASP A 53 -42.60 -12.49 -21.67
C ASP A 53 -42.22 -13.93 -21.24
N ARG A 54 -42.31 -14.10 -19.91
CA ARG A 54 -42.34 -15.37 -19.14
C ARG A 54 -43.82 -15.88 -19.08
N PRO A 55 -44.22 -16.91 -18.30
CA PRO A 55 -43.47 -17.96 -17.60
C PRO A 55 -43.95 -19.39 -17.94
N MET A 56 -43.30 -20.43 -17.42
CA MET A 56 -44.03 -21.62 -16.93
C MET A 56 -43.27 -22.40 -15.85
N THR A 57 -44.08 -22.94 -14.96
CA THR A 57 -43.84 -23.81 -13.81
C THR A 57 -42.94 -25.05 -14.03
N ARG A 58 -42.22 -25.43 -12.96
CA ARG A 58 -42.12 -26.84 -12.56
C ARG A 58 -42.14 -26.96 -11.02
N GLN A 59 -42.62 -28.11 -10.55
CA GLN A 59 -43.15 -28.38 -9.22
C GLN A 59 -42.46 -29.59 -8.59
N GLY A 60 -42.43 -29.67 -7.26
CA GLY A 60 -41.77 -30.70 -6.42
C GLY A 60 -40.88 -30.02 -5.37
N ASP A 61 -41.34 -29.76 -4.14
CA ASP A 61 -41.48 -30.69 -2.99
C ASP A 61 -40.11 -31.14 -2.44
N GLY A 62 -39.78 -31.04 -1.14
CA GLY A 62 -40.50 -30.53 0.04
C GLY A 62 -39.64 -30.68 1.33
N ASN A 63 -40.12 -30.18 2.48
CA ASN A 63 -39.46 -30.12 3.81
C ASN A 63 -38.21 -29.22 3.89
N SER A 64 -38.07 -28.15 4.71
CA SER A 64 -38.78 -27.56 5.87
C SER A 64 -38.52 -28.16 7.27
N ARG A 65 -37.51 -27.61 7.98
CA ARG A 65 -37.44 -27.50 9.46
C ARG A 65 -36.33 -26.49 9.90
N PRO A 66 -36.27 -26.00 11.15
CA PRO A 66 -36.84 -24.68 11.44
C PRO A 66 -35.85 -23.64 11.98
N THR A 67 -36.31 -22.39 12.05
CA THR A 67 -35.64 -21.27 12.70
C THR A 67 -35.63 -21.39 14.23
N THR A 68 -34.56 -20.89 14.86
CA THR A 68 -34.56 -20.53 16.29
C THR A 68 -34.15 -19.08 16.43
N SER A 69 -35.00 -18.30 17.08
CA SER A 69 -34.82 -16.87 17.31
C SER A 69 -33.74 -16.59 18.37
N GLY A 70 -33.05 -15.46 18.21
CA GLY A 70 -32.02 -15.04 19.15
C GLY A 70 -32.56 -14.46 20.46
N ARG A 71 -31.66 -14.26 21.43
CA ARG A 71 -31.82 -13.27 22.49
C ARG A 71 -30.55 -12.42 22.59
N PRO A 72 -30.66 -11.08 22.60
CA PRO A 72 -29.51 -10.20 22.75
C PRO A 72 -29.02 -10.15 24.20
N ILE A 73 -27.71 -10.02 24.36
CA ILE A 73 -27.06 -9.73 25.65
C ILE A 73 -27.26 -8.24 25.97
N THR A 74 -27.67 -7.94 27.20
CA THR A 74 -27.83 -6.56 27.67
C THR A 74 -26.48 -5.87 27.86
N ALA A 75 -26.38 -4.64 27.36
CA ALA A 75 -25.18 -3.84 27.46
C ALA A 75 -24.81 -3.48 28.92
N ARG A 76 -23.50 -3.38 29.17
CA ARG A 76 -22.95 -2.60 30.29
C ARG A 76 -23.01 -1.11 29.94
N PRO A 77 -23.27 -0.19 30.89
CA PRO A 77 -23.06 1.23 30.66
C PRO A 77 -21.56 1.57 30.61
N VAL A 78 -21.22 2.52 29.74
CA VAL A 78 -19.87 3.09 29.60
C VAL A 78 -19.66 4.19 30.63
N SER A 79 -18.46 4.27 31.24
CA SER A 79 -17.99 5.48 31.93
C SER A 79 -16.46 5.52 32.07
N ALA A 80 -15.89 6.65 31.65
CA ALA A 80 -14.62 7.25 32.10
C ALA A 80 -13.29 6.50 31.89
N ALA A 81 -12.64 6.83 30.77
CA ALA A 81 -11.24 7.28 30.67
C ALA A 81 -10.24 6.93 31.79
N LEU A 82 -9.18 6.20 31.41
CA LEU A 82 -7.98 5.98 32.21
C LEU A 82 -6.86 6.98 31.80
N ARG A 83 -6.45 7.86 32.72
CA ARG A 83 -5.12 8.53 32.70
C ARG A 83 -4.59 8.67 34.12
N GLY A 84 -3.30 8.38 34.32
CA GLY A 84 -2.51 8.88 35.45
C GLY A 84 -2.34 7.93 36.66
N ALA A 85 -1.24 7.18 36.65
CA ALA A 85 -0.34 7.16 37.82
C ALA A 85 0.48 8.48 37.80
N PRO A 86 1.15 8.96 38.89
CA PRO A 86 1.56 8.30 40.15
C PRO A 86 0.87 8.95 41.39
N GLY A 87 1.18 8.72 42.67
CA GLY A 87 2.14 7.88 43.40
C GLY A 87 2.57 8.57 44.71
N THR A 88 3.17 7.84 45.67
CA THR A 88 3.69 8.34 46.98
C THR A 88 2.65 8.85 47.98
N ALA A 89 2.79 8.71 49.31
CA ALA A 89 3.63 7.85 50.17
C ALA A 89 3.15 7.96 51.63
N SER A 90 3.66 7.08 52.53
CA SER A 90 3.76 7.31 54.00
C SER A 90 2.42 7.37 54.79
N ARG A 91 2.27 7.11 56.11
CA ARG A 91 3.05 6.70 57.31
C ARG A 91 1.98 6.30 58.38
N LEU A 92 2.18 5.53 59.46
CA LEU A 92 3.24 4.65 59.99
C LEU A 92 2.64 3.86 61.19
N LEU A 93 3.15 2.65 61.50
CA LEU A 93 3.03 1.96 62.82
C LEU A 93 1.61 1.44 63.18
N SER A 94 1.41 0.35 63.94
CA SER A 94 2.26 -0.23 64.99
C SER A 94 2.18 -1.77 65.08
N THR A 95 3.24 -2.35 65.64
CA THR A 95 3.45 -3.79 65.89
C THR A 95 2.89 -4.26 67.24
N ALA A 96 2.29 -5.46 67.29
CA ALA A 96 2.20 -6.34 68.48
C ALA A 96 1.65 -7.72 68.03
N SER A 97 2.48 -8.73 67.77
CA SER A 97 3.07 -9.68 68.73
C SER A 97 2.20 -10.90 69.08
N LEU A 98 2.50 -12.02 68.39
CA LEU A 98 2.70 -13.38 68.90
C LEU A 98 1.62 -14.11 69.75
N GLN A 99 1.39 -15.36 69.31
CA GLN A 99 1.25 -16.60 70.11
C GLN A 99 -0.08 -16.92 70.83
N ARG A 100 -0.70 -18.01 70.34
CA ARG A 100 -1.20 -19.21 71.07
C ARG A 100 -1.57 -19.06 72.56
N PRO A 101 -2.69 -19.67 72.96
CA PRO A 101 -2.55 -21.00 73.58
C PRO A 101 -3.45 -22.08 72.96
N GLY A 102 -3.05 -23.34 73.15
CA GLY A 102 -3.93 -24.49 72.95
C GLY A 102 -3.35 -25.74 73.60
N THR A 103 -4.17 -26.45 74.40
CA THR A 103 -4.02 -27.81 74.95
C THR A 103 -5.19 -28.05 75.94
N ARG A 104 -5.80 -29.24 76.13
CA ARG A 104 -5.75 -30.55 75.44
C ARG A 104 -6.84 -31.46 76.05
N THR A 105 -7.39 -32.43 75.29
CA THR A 105 -8.08 -33.68 75.75
C THR A 105 -9.33 -33.59 76.67
N GLY A 106 -10.40 -34.38 76.47
CA GLY A 106 -10.69 -35.34 75.39
C GLY A 106 -11.94 -36.20 75.65
N VAL A 107 -12.30 -37.04 74.65
CA VAL A 107 -13.14 -38.26 74.71
C VAL A 107 -14.55 -38.19 75.35
N ALA A 108 -15.60 -38.27 74.53
CA ALA A 108 -16.58 -39.38 74.57
C ALA A 108 -17.66 -39.29 73.47
N THR A 109 -17.93 -40.43 72.86
CA THR A 109 -19.02 -40.80 71.94
C THR A 109 -20.43 -40.32 72.31
N GLY A 110 -21.25 -39.97 71.31
CA GLY A 110 -22.71 -39.85 71.46
C GLY A 110 -23.46 -39.52 70.16
N ILE A 111 -24.04 -40.53 69.51
CA ILE A 111 -25.05 -40.34 68.43
C ILE A 111 -26.37 -39.96 69.09
N GLY A 112 -27.10 -38.98 68.55
CA GLY A 112 -28.48 -38.74 68.97
C GLY A 112 -29.13 -37.51 68.34
N PHE A 113 -30.17 -37.74 67.53
CA PHE A 113 -31.28 -36.79 67.43
C PHE A 113 -31.83 -36.52 68.83
N ASN A 114 -32.21 -35.28 69.15
CA ASN A 114 -33.40 -35.03 69.96
C ASN A 114 -33.86 -33.57 69.89
N THR A 115 -35.17 -33.40 69.73
CA THR A 115 -35.88 -32.13 69.84
C THR A 115 -36.00 -31.70 71.31
N PRO A 116 -35.81 -30.42 71.65
CA PRO A 116 -36.21 -29.91 72.96
C PRO A 116 -37.73 -29.72 72.98
N ILE A 117 -38.43 -30.77 73.44
CA ILE A 117 -39.84 -30.74 73.80
C ILE A 117 -40.05 -29.75 74.96
N ASN A 118 -41.12 -28.97 74.86
CA ASN A 118 -41.55 -28.02 75.87
C ASN A 118 -42.05 -28.76 77.12
N VAL A 119 -41.47 -28.50 78.30
CA VAL A 119 -41.91 -29.10 79.58
C VAL A 119 -42.16 -28.03 80.62
N VAL A 120 -43.42 -27.96 81.04
CA VAL A 120 -43.93 -27.06 82.09
C VAL A 120 -43.61 -27.60 83.48
N ASP A 121 -43.35 -26.69 84.42
CA ASP A 121 -43.28 -26.85 85.87
C ASP A 121 -42.37 -27.93 86.49
N ARG A 122 -41.29 -27.45 87.12
CA ARG A 122 -41.00 -27.82 88.52
C ARG A 122 -40.65 -26.59 89.36
N PRO A 123 -41.27 -26.40 90.54
CA PRO A 123 -40.94 -25.30 91.43
C PRO A 123 -39.67 -25.62 92.24
N ILE A 124 -38.71 -24.70 92.26
CA ILE A 124 -37.64 -24.68 93.26
C ILE A 124 -37.68 -23.36 94.01
N THR A 125 -37.87 -23.47 95.31
CA THR A 125 -37.91 -22.37 96.26
C THR A 125 -36.49 -22.02 96.72
N GLN A 126 -36.09 -20.75 96.59
CA GLN A 126 -35.18 -20.16 97.57
C GLN A 126 -35.42 -18.66 97.72
N GLN A 127 -35.58 -18.24 98.97
CA GLN A 127 -35.97 -16.87 99.33
C GLN A 127 -34.77 -15.92 99.19
N GLY A 128 -34.85 -15.00 98.22
CA GLY A 128 -33.99 -13.82 98.12
C GLY A 128 -34.81 -12.56 98.41
N LEU A 129 -34.98 -12.22 99.70
CA LEU A 129 -35.86 -11.15 100.15
C LEU A 129 -35.17 -9.77 100.00
N THR A 130 -35.02 -9.27 98.76
CA THR A 130 -34.38 -7.97 98.50
C THR A 130 -35.13 -7.12 97.48
N GLY A 131 -35.68 -6.00 97.95
CA GLY A 131 -35.97 -4.82 97.14
C GLY A 131 -37.12 -4.95 96.14
N MET A 132 -38.32 -4.53 96.56
CA MET A 132 -39.31 -4.03 95.62
C MET A 132 -38.64 -2.96 94.74
N LYS A 133 -38.48 -3.23 93.45
CA LYS A 133 -38.14 -2.18 92.48
C LYS A 133 -39.35 -1.26 92.37
N THR A 134 -39.39 -0.26 93.25
CA THR A 134 -40.30 0.87 93.15
C THR A 134 -40.11 1.49 91.78
N GLY A 135 -41.10 1.30 90.90
CA GLY A 135 -41.20 2.02 89.64
C GLY A 135 -41.44 3.49 89.96
N SER A 136 -40.37 4.24 90.24
CA SER A 136 -40.42 5.63 90.67
C SER A 136 -40.79 6.56 89.51
N ARG A 137 -42.03 6.46 89.04
CA ARG A 137 -42.77 7.59 88.49
C ARG A 137 -43.44 8.32 89.65
N GLY A 138 -42.62 8.94 90.49
CA GLY A 138 -43.10 9.98 91.40
C GLY A 138 -43.66 11.16 90.60
N PRO A 139 -44.48 12.03 91.21
CA PRO A 139 -45.03 13.19 90.54
C PRO A 139 -43.91 14.05 89.95
N GLN A 140 -44.15 14.59 88.76
CA GLN A 140 -43.20 15.38 88.00
C GLN A 140 -42.64 16.52 88.88
N ARG A 141 -41.31 16.54 89.09
CA ARG A 141 -40.64 17.54 89.93
C ARG A 141 -41.04 18.94 89.45
N GLN A 142 -41.70 19.70 90.33
CA GLN A 142 -42.27 21.01 89.98
C GLN A 142 -41.21 22.13 89.87
N VAL A 143 -39.96 21.86 90.31
CA VAL A 143 -38.81 22.77 90.21
C VAL A 143 -37.66 22.06 89.47
N GLN A 144 -37.11 22.74 88.45
CA GLN A 144 -36.14 22.18 87.50
C GLN A 144 -34.72 22.67 87.77
N ASP A 145 -34.06 22.09 88.78
CA ASP A 145 -32.67 22.43 89.12
C ASP A 145 -31.65 21.85 88.13
N LYS A 146 -30.38 22.29 88.21
CA LYS A 146 -29.25 21.72 87.43
C LYS A 146 -29.21 20.19 87.46
N SER A 147 -29.48 19.57 88.63
CA SER A 147 -29.51 18.12 88.79
C SER A 147 -30.67 17.43 88.05
N TYR A 148 -31.81 18.10 87.87
CA TYR A 148 -32.93 17.60 87.06
C TYR A 148 -32.54 17.56 85.58
N PHE A 149 -31.99 18.65 85.05
CA PHE A 149 -31.51 18.70 83.67
C PHE A 149 -30.35 17.72 83.42
N MET A 150 -29.42 17.56 84.36
CA MET A 150 -28.37 16.52 84.27
C MET A 150 -28.94 15.09 84.29
N GLY A 151 -30.03 14.84 85.04
CA GLY A 151 -30.76 13.57 85.01
C GLY A 151 -31.43 13.32 83.67
N LEU A 152 -32.14 14.33 83.13
CA LEU A 152 -32.77 14.26 81.82
C LEU A 152 -31.75 14.06 80.69
N LEU A 153 -30.61 14.76 80.74
CA LEU A 153 -29.49 14.58 79.82
C LEU A 153 -28.90 13.17 79.91
N ARG A 154 -28.70 12.61 81.12
CA ARG A 154 -28.25 11.21 81.28
C ARG A 154 -29.25 10.20 80.71
N THR A 155 -30.55 10.40 80.92
CA THR A 155 -31.60 9.57 80.32
C THR A 155 -31.58 9.69 78.80
N LYS A 156 -31.45 10.90 78.25
CA LYS A 156 -31.34 11.11 76.80
C LYS A 156 -30.06 10.55 76.20
N ILE A 157 -28.92 10.63 76.90
CA ILE A 157 -27.67 9.96 76.51
C ILE A 157 -27.84 8.43 76.52
N ALA A 158 -28.56 7.86 77.48
CA ALA A 158 -28.86 6.44 77.52
C ALA A 158 -29.86 6.01 76.42
N GLU A 159 -30.84 6.85 76.08
CA GLU A 159 -31.74 6.63 74.94
C GLU A 159 -30.98 6.72 73.61
N MET A 160 -30.14 7.74 73.40
CA MET A 160 -29.25 7.83 72.24
C MET A 160 -28.28 6.65 72.17
N GLY A 161 -27.71 6.21 73.30
CA GLY A 161 -26.83 5.04 73.35
C GLY A 161 -27.54 3.74 72.94
N LYS A 162 -28.81 3.57 73.35
CA LYS A 162 -29.67 2.47 72.87
C LYS A 162 -29.94 2.58 71.38
N GLU A 163 -30.28 3.77 70.87
CA GLU A 163 -30.56 3.95 69.44
C GLU A 163 -29.30 3.78 68.58
N ILE A 164 -28.13 4.25 69.04
CA ILE A 164 -26.82 3.98 68.40
C ILE A 164 -26.55 2.47 68.37
N THR A 165 -26.79 1.76 69.49
CA THR A 165 -26.61 0.29 69.53
C THR A 165 -27.55 -0.42 68.57
N ARG A 166 -28.81 0.01 68.50
CA ARG A 166 -29.82 -0.50 67.57
C ARG A 166 -29.41 -0.26 66.11
N LEU A 167 -29.11 0.99 65.74
CA LEU A 167 -28.69 1.36 64.39
C LEU A 167 -27.39 0.65 63.98
N THR A 168 -26.47 0.41 64.92
CA THR A 168 -25.25 -0.40 64.65
C THR A 168 -25.62 -1.86 64.37
N GLY A 169 -26.55 -2.43 65.13
CA GLY A 169 -27.10 -3.76 64.88
C GLY A 169 -27.84 -3.86 63.53
N ASP A 170 -28.66 -2.87 63.18
CA ASP A 170 -29.36 -2.79 61.90
C ASP A 170 -28.36 -2.65 60.73
N ILE A 171 -27.27 -1.88 60.90
CA ILE A 171 -26.17 -1.78 59.92
C ILE A 171 -25.45 -3.11 59.73
N ASP A 172 -25.12 -3.83 60.81
CA ASP A 172 -24.42 -5.12 60.71
C ASP A 172 -25.33 -6.23 60.17
N PHE A 173 -26.63 -6.17 60.48
CA PHE A 173 -27.66 -6.99 59.84
C PHE A 173 -27.74 -6.70 58.33
N MET A 174 -27.81 -5.43 57.91
CA MET A 174 -27.80 -5.05 56.49
C MET A 174 -26.52 -5.48 55.77
N LYS A 175 -25.34 -5.43 56.40
CA LYS A 175 -24.09 -5.97 55.82
C LYS A 175 -24.17 -7.49 55.63
N GLN A 176 -24.74 -8.21 56.61
CA GLN A 176 -24.93 -9.65 56.51
C GLN A 176 -25.95 -9.99 55.41
N GLU A 177 -27.07 -9.28 55.33
CA GLU A 177 -28.05 -9.43 54.24
C GLU A 177 -27.41 -9.13 52.88
N GLN A 178 -26.65 -8.04 52.74
CA GLN A 178 -25.93 -7.70 51.51
C GLN A 178 -24.93 -8.81 51.10
N SER A 179 -24.24 -9.41 52.07
CA SER A 179 -23.38 -10.58 51.82
C SER A 179 -24.19 -11.79 51.35
N THR A 180 -25.38 -12.05 51.93
CA THR A 180 -26.25 -13.14 51.45
C THR A 180 -26.87 -12.84 50.10
N PHE A 181 -27.22 -11.59 49.80
CA PHE A 181 -27.76 -11.15 48.52
C PHE A 181 -26.79 -11.48 47.37
N LEU A 182 -25.48 -11.24 47.56
CA LEU A 182 -24.46 -11.66 46.58
C LEU A 182 -24.43 -13.18 46.37
N THR A 183 -24.65 -13.99 47.42
CA THR A 183 -24.76 -15.45 47.26
C THR A 183 -26.04 -15.87 46.54
N TYR A 184 -27.15 -15.17 46.77
CA TYR A 184 -28.41 -15.41 46.05
C TYR A 184 -28.33 -14.98 44.59
N ASP A 185 -27.75 -13.82 44.27
CA ASP A 185 -27.50 -13.37 42.89
C ASP A 185 -26.60 -14.35 42.12
N LYS A 186 -25.51 -14.83 42.75
CA LYS A 186 -24.66 -15.89 42.16
C LYS A 186 -25.48 -17.16 41.89
N ARG A 187 -26.28 -17.62 42.86
CA ARG A 187 -27.13 -18.81 42.71
C ARG A 187 -28.21 -18.63 41.65
N VAL A 188 -28.79 -17.44 41.51
CA VAL A 188 -29.77 -17.12 40.46
C VAL A 188 -29.11 -17.18 39.08
N LYS A 189 -27.88 -16.68 38.93
CA LYS A 189 -27.10 -16.79 37.69
C LYS A 189 -26.73 -18.25 37.36
N GLU A 190 -26.35 -19.04 38.36
CA GLU A 190 -26.09 -20.48 38.20
C GLU A 190 -27.36 -21.23 37.76
N MET A 191 -28.48 -21.06 38.47
CA MET A 191 -29.75 -21.68 38.09
C MET A 191 -30.27 -21.20 36.73
N ALA A 192 -30.03 -19.94 36.34
CA ALA A 192 -30.38 -19.43 35.02
C ALA A 192 -29.51 -20.08 33.93
N HIS A 193 -28.22 -20.29 34.18
CA HIS A 193 -27.33 -21.00 33.27
C HIS A 193 -27.75 -22.47 33.10
N GLU A 194 -27.98 -23.18 34.22
CA GLU A 194 -28.53 -24.55 34.23
C GLU A 194 -29.85 -24.64 33.45
N LEU A 195 -30.76 -23.67 33.63
CA LEU A 195 -32.01 -23.61 32.87
C LEU A 195 -31.75 -23.48 31.36
N THR A 196 -30.85 -22.59 30.94
CA THR A 196 -30.50 -22.42 29.51
C THR A 196 -29.84 -23.67 28.93
N GLU A 197 -28.99 -24.37 29.70
CA GLU A 197 -28.35 -25.62 29.27
C GLU A 197 -29.37 -26.76 29.13
N LEU A 198 -30.33 -26.87 30.07
CA LEU A 198 -31.43 -27.83 30.00
C LEU A 198 -32.41 -27.53 28.86
N GLN A 199 -32.66 -26.24 28.56
CA GLN A 199 -33.43 -25.83 27.39
C GLN A 199 -32.73 -26.18 26.08
N GLY A 200 -31.39 -25.98 26.00
CA GLY A 200 -30.58 -26.43 24.88
C GLY A 200 -30.66 -27.94 24.67
N LYS A 201 -30.40 -28.73 25.72
CA LYS A 201 -30.51 -30.20 25.68
C LYS A 201 -31.91 -30.68 25.27
N LEU A 202 -32.98 -29.99 25.70
CA LEU A 202 -34.34 -30.31 25.27
C LEU A 202 -34.57 -29.99 23.78
N ALA A 203 -34.00 -28.90 23.26
CA ALA A 203 -34.03 -28.59 21.84
C ALA A 203 -33.24 -29.64 21.03
N ASP A 204 -32.05 -30.05 21.50
CA ASP A 204 -31.25 -31.12 20.88
C ASP A 204 -32.02 -32.45 20.84
N TYR A 205 -32.71 -32.82 21.93
CA TYR A 205 -33.56 -34.03 21.95
C TYR A 205 -34.78 -33.92 21.04
N ASN A 206 -35.42 -32.75 20.96
CA ASN A 206 -36.55 -32.54 20.03
C ASN A 206 -36.08 -32.64 18.58
N LEU A 207 -34.93 -32.02 18.24
CA LEU A 207 -34.32 -32.12 16.92
C LEU A 207 -33.93 -33.57 16.60
N LEU A 208 -33.34 -34.31 17.54
CA LEU A 208 -33.01 -35.72 17.35
C LEU A 208 -34.26 -36.58 17.11
N VAL A 209 -35.35 -36.34 17.85
CA VAL A 209 -36.64 -37.02 17.62
C VAL A 209 -37.18 -36.67 16.22
N ASP A 210 -37.06 -35.42 15.79
CA ASP A 210 -37.47 -34.98 14.47
C ASP A 210 -36.64 -35.60 13.33
N LEU A 211 -35.32 -35.69 13.50
CA LEU A 211 -34.40 -36.36 12.56
C LEU A 211 -34.64 -37.87 12.48
N VAL A 212 -34.90 -38.53 13.60
CA VAL A 212 -35.31 -39.95 13.65
C VAL A 212 -36.66 -40.16 12.97
N ASN A 213 -37.63 -39.26 13.15
CA ASN A 213 -38.92 -39.32 12.45
C ASN A 213 -38.81 -39.02 10.94
N MET A 214 -37.68 -38.49 10.48
CA MET A 214 -37.36 -38.24 9.07
C MET A 214 -36.43 -39.32 8.47
N ASP A 215 -36.12 -40.38 9.21
CA ASP A 215 -35.20 -41.47 8.83
C ASP A 215 -33.79 -41.00 8.38
N THR A 216 -33.37 -39.79 8.77
CA THR A 216 -32.05 -39.23 8.41
C THR A 216 -30.90 -40.01 9.03
N GLU A 217 -29.89 -40.37 8.23
CA GLU A 217 -28.75 -41.13 8.73
C GLU A 217 -27.71 -40.25 9.40
N ARG A 218 -26.98 -40.81 10.38
CA ARG A 218 -25.88 -40.09 11.05
C ARG A 218 -24.83 -39.56 10.06
N GLY A 219 -24.55 -40.29 8.98
CA GLY A 219 -23.58 -39.86 7.96
C GLY A 219 -24.02 -38.57 7.25
N GLU A 220 -25.32 -38.41 7.02
CA GLU A 220 -25.92 -37.21 6.42
C GLU A 220 -25.85 -36.04 7.41
N ILE A 221 -26.17 -36.28 8.68
CA ILE A 221 -26.05 -35.26 9.76
C ILE A 221 -24.60 -34.80 9.93
N ASP A 222 -23.63 -35.73 9.94
CA ASP A 222 -22.20 -35.42 10.04
C ASP A 222 -21.70 -34.64 8.80
N GLN A 223 -22.32 -34.83 7.62
CA GLN A 223 -22.05 -34.06 6.40
C GLN A 223 -22.70 -32.67 6.43
N GLU A 224 -23.99 -32.56 6.71
CA GLU A 224 -24.72 -31.27 6.83
C GLU A 224 -24.06 -30.38 7.89
N THR A 225 -23.64 -30.96 9.02
CA THR A 225 -22.90 -30.24 10.07
C THR A 225 -21.55 -29.71 9.58
N ARG A 226 -20.84 -30.44 8.70
CA ARG A 226 -19.61 -29.96 8.08
C ARG A 226 -19.90 -28.83 7.10
N GLU A 227 -20.87 -29.01 6.21
CA GLU A 227 -21.24 -28.01 5.19
C GLU A 227 -21.71 -26.71 5.83
N MET A 228 -22.58 -26.79 6.84
CA MET A 228 -23.02 -25.63 7.63
C MET A 228 -21.87 -24.97 8.41
N LYS A 229 -20.90 -25.75 8.90
CA LYS A 229 -19.72 -25.19 9.56
C LYS A 229 -18.78 -24.47 8.58
N GLU A 230 -18.60 -25.00 7.39
CA GLU A 230 -17.81 -24.37 6.32
C GLU A 230 -18.50 -23.09 5.83
N ALA A 231 -19.82 -23.11 5.63
CA ALA A 231 -20.61 -21.93 5.31
C ALA A 231 -20.53 -20.85 6.41
N ASN A 232 -20.67 -21.24 7.68
CA ASN A 232 -20.54 -20.32 8.81
C ASN A 232 -19.12 -19.74 8.95
N GLN A 233 -18.07 -20.47 8.56
CA GLN A 233 -16.70 -19.94 8.55
C GLN A 233 -16.52 -18.91 7.44
N VAL A 234 -17.01 -19.19 6.23
CA VAL A 234 -16.98 -18.23 5.11
C VAL A 234 -17.76 -16.97 5.48
N GLU A 235 -18.90 -17.10 6.13
CA GLU A 235 -19.69 -15.95 6.56
C GLU A 235 -19.04 -15.18 7.74
N ALA A 236 -18.33 -15.86 8.64
CA ALA A 236 -17.51 -15.18 9.65
C ALA A 236 -16.37 -14.37 9.00
N ASP A 237 -15.66 -14.95 8.03
CA ASP A 237 -14.60 -14.27 7.27
C ASP A 237 -15.17 -13.06 6.48
N ASN A 238 -16.38 -13.19 5.92
CA ASN A 238 -17.12 -12.09 5.27
C ASN A 238 -17.48 -10.98 6.28
N LEU A 239 -17.97 -11.35 7.46
CA LEU A 239 -18.34 -10.40 8.52
C LEU A 239 -17.12 -9.65 9.06
N ASP A 240 -15.97 -10.31 9.22
CA ASP A 240 -14.71 -9.66 9.62
C ASP A 240 -14.19 -8.69 8.53
N ALA A 241 -14.33 -9.04 7.25
CA ALA A 241 -14.02 -8.15 6.14
C ALA A 241 -14.96 -6.93 6.07
N LEU A 242 -16.26 -7.13 6.28
CA LEU A 242 -17.25 -6.05 6.39
C LEU A 242 -17.01 -5.16 7.61
N PHE A 243 -16.65 -5.75 8.76
CA PHE A 243 -16.29 -5.01 9.97
C PHE A 243 -15.04 -4.15 9.75
N THR A 244 -14.01 -4.69 9.13
CA THR A 244 -12.78 -3.95 8.78
C THR A 244 -13.10 -2.79 7.85
N ARG A 245 -13.84 -3.05 6.76
CA ARG A 245 -14.28 -1.99 5.82
C ARG A 245 -15.13 -0.92 6.51
N LYS A 246 -16.01 -1.31 7.44
CA LYS A 246 -16.80 -0.37 8.26
C LYS A 246 -15.88 0.47 9.16
N GLN A 247 -14.89 -0.12 9.80
CA GLN A 247 -13.93 0.59 10.64
C GLN A 247 -13.11 1.61 9.84
N ASP A 248 -12.68 1.25 8.63
CA ASP A 248 -11.98 2.16 7.71
C ASP A 248 -12.88 3.33 7.28
N LEU A 249 -14.15 3.04 6.92
CA LEU A 249 -15.15 4.05 6.59
C LEU A 249 -15.45 4.98 7.78
N GLU A 250 -15.63 4.45 8.99
CA GLU A 250 -15.81 5.26 10.21
C GLU A 250 -14.56 6.11 10.51
N SER A 251 -13.35 5.63 10.20
CA SER A 251 -12.12 6.41 10.35
C SER A 251 -12.05 7.56 9.34
N MET A 252 -12.42 7.32 8.08
CA MET A 252 -12.48 8.36 7.05
C MET A 252 -13.58 9.37 7.35
N MET A 253 -14.76 8.93 7.83
CA MET A 253 -15.83 9.84 8.28
C MET A 253 -15.34 10.77 9.41
N ARG A 254 -14.63 10.25 10.42
CA ARG A 254 -14.07 11.09 11.49
C ARG A 254 -13.01 12.09 11.02
N GLN A 255 -12.28 11.78 9.95
CA GLN A 255 -11.34 12.71 9.34
C GLN A 255 -12.08 13.82 8.60
N LEU A 256 -13.05 13.47 7.76
CA LEU A 256 -13.91 14.43 7.05
C LEU A 256 -14.73 15.30 8.03
N GLU A 257 -15.26 14.74 9.11
CA GLU A 257 -15.94 15.49 10.18
C GLU A 257 -15.01 16.51 10.85
N ALA A 258 -13.72 16.18 11.03
CA ALA A 258 -12.74 17.09 11.61
C ALA A 258 -12.34 18.20 10.63
N GLU A 259 -12.15 17.88 9.34
CA GLU A 259 -11.89 18.86 8.28
C GLU A 259 -13.08 19.81 8.10
N ILE A 260 -14.32 19.29 8.12
CA ILE A 260 -15.55 20.09 8.10
C ILE A 260 -15.61 21.02 9.31
N GLU A 261 -15.26 20.57 10.52
CA GLU A 261 -15.29 21.44 11.70
C GLU A 261 -14.16 22.50 11.68
N GLU A 262 -13.00 22.22 11.08
CA GLU A 262 -11.95 23.22 10.83
C GLU A 262 -12.42 24.30 9.84
N GLU A 263 -13.00 23.90 8.70
CA GLU A 263 -13.64 24.82 7.74
C GLU A 263 -14.79 25.63 8.39
N ARG A 264 -15.59 25.01 9.26
CA ARG A 264 -16.63 25.72 10.02
C ARG A 264 -16.05 26.72 11.00
N HIS A 265 -14.94 26.42 11.68
CA HIS A 265 -14.25 27.39 12.53
C HIS A 265 -13.64 28.56 11.72
N MET A 266 -13.12 28.31 10.52
CA MET A 266 -12.69 29.39 9.60
C MET A 266 -13.88 30.26 9.18
N GLY A 267 -15.00 29.64 8.78
CA GLY A 267 -16.25 30.34 8.49
C GLY A 267 -16.79 31.14 9.67
N GLU A 268 -16.72 30.60 10.88
CA GLU A 268 -17.09 31.28 12.12
C GLU A 268 -16.19 32.48 12.43
N SER A 269 -14.89 32.41 12.15
CA SER A 269 -13.99 33.56 12.24
C SER A 269 -14.38 34.68 11.26
N VAL A 270 -14.89 34.33 10.06
CA VAL A 270 -15.41 35.31 9.10
C VAL A 270 -16.73 35.91 9.59
N ILE A 271 -17.65 35.09 10.11
CA ILE A 271 -18.93 35.52 10.70
C ILE A 271 -18.70 36.39 11.95
N GLU A 272 -17.65 36.13 12.73
CA GLU A 272 -17.25 36.94 13.89
C GLU A 272 -16.83 38.36 13.48
N SER A 273 -16.20 38.51 12.30
CA SER A 273 -15.85 39.81 11.73
C SER A 273 -17.04 40.61 11.15
N MET A 274 -18.23 39.98 11.08
CA MET A 274 -19.45 40.59 10.53
C MET A 274 -20.09 41.60 11.49
N GLN A 275 -20.94 42.49 10.95
CA GLN A 275 -21.74 43.41 11.77
C GLN A 275 -22.63 42.64 12.78
N PRO A 276 -22.73 43.09 14.04
CA PRO A 276 -23.34 42.30 15.12
C PRO A 276 -24.83 41.98 14.90
N GLU A 277 -25.60 42.91 14.32
CA GLU A 277 -27.02 42.69 14.01
C GLU A 277 -27.24 41.62 12.94
N LEU A 278 -26.32 41.51 11.98
CA LEU A 278 -26.40 40.54 10.89
C LEU A 278 -25.86 39.17 11.33
N ARG A 279 -24.78 39.17 12.13
CA ARG A 279 -24.28 37.98 12.85
C ARG A 279 -25.38 37.35 13.71
N GLN A 280 -26.14 38.14 14.47
CA GLN A 280 -27.20 37.60 15.32
C GLN A 280 -28.32 36.95 14.49
N LYS A 281 -28.82 37.62 13.44
CA LYS A 281 -29.82 37.04 12.53
C LYS A 281 -29.34 35.76 11.84
N TYR A 282 -28.08 35.71 11.43
CA TYR A 282 -27.46 34.51 10.86
C TYR A 282 -27.43 33.36 11.89
N LEU A 283 -27.03 33.62 13.14
CA LEU A 283 -27.00 32.61 14.20
C LEU A 283 -28.41 32.08 14.52
N ASP A 284 -29.41 32.95 14.60
CA ASP A 284 -30.80 32.54 14.85
C ASP A 284 -31.33 31.62 13.72
N LEU A 285 -31.07 31.98 12.45
CA LEU A 285 -31.45 31.17 11.29
C LEU A 285 -30.65 29.85 11.21
N ARG A 286 -29.34 29.87 11.50
CA ARG A 286 -28.48 28.67 11.55
C ARG A 286 -28.95 27.70 12.63
N ASN A 287 -29.28 28.21 13.82
CA ASN A 287 -29.78 27.40 14.93
C ASN A 287 -31.13 26.76 14.58
N LEU A 288 -32.05 27.51 13.98
CA LEU A 288 -33.33 27.00 13.51
C LEU A 288 -33.16 25.92 12.44
N ASN A 289 -32.32 26.16 11.44
CA ASN A 289 -32.03 25.20 10.38
C ASN A 289 -31.38 23.91 10.93
N THR A 290 -30.40 24.03 11.83
CA THR A 290 -29.75 22.89 12.47
C THR A 290 -30.74 22.05 13.29
N ALA A 291 -31.65 22.70 14.02
CA ALA A 291 -32.70 22.01 14.79
C ALA A 291 -33.73 21.30 13.89
N LEU A 292 -34.07 21.89 12.74
CA LEU A 292 -34.96 21.27 11.74
C LEU A 292 -34.30 20.05 11.08
N LEU A 293 -33.00 20.13 10.74
CA LEU A 293 -32.23 19.00 10.21
C LEU A 293 -32.17 17.86 11.24
N GLN A 294 -31.81 18.14 12.50
CA GLN A 294 -31.80 17.13 13.57
C GLN A 294 -33.17 16.47 13.77
N HIS A 295 -34.27 17.22 13.63
CA HIS A 295 -35.62 16.63 13.69
C HIS A 295 -35.92 15.74 12.49
N LEU A 296 -35.46 16.10 11.30
CA LEU A 296 -35.57 15.30 10.07
C LEU A 296 -34.79 13.99 10.22
N ASP A 297 -33.53 14.04 10.67
CA ASP A 297 -32.68 12.87 10.90
C ASP A 297 -33.30 11.90 11.91
N VAL A 298 -33.85 12.42 13.02
CA VAL A 298 -34.55 11.61 14.02
C VAL A 298 -35.80 10.93 13.44
N MET A 299 -36.54 11.60 12.55
CA MET A 299 -37.70 11.02 11.88
C MET A 299 -37.30 9.96 10.84
N GLN A 300 -36.21 10.18 10.09
CA GLN A 300 -35.65 9.17 9.18
C GLN A 300 -35.19 7.92 9.95
N HIS A 301 -34.43 8.07 11.04
CA HIS A 301 -34.04 6.93 11.87
C HIS A 301 -35.24 6.18 12.48
N GLN A 302 -36.35 6.86 12.76
CA GLN A 302 -37.59 6.20 13.20
C GLN A 302 -38.25 5.41 12.06
N LEU A 303 -38.26 5.94 10.84
CA LEU A 303 -38.72 5.21 9.64
C LEU A 303 -37.84 3.99 9.38
N ASP A 304 -36.51 4.14 9.33
CA ASP A 304 -35.55 3.04 9.14
C ASP A 304 -35.76 1.95 10.20
N ALA A 305 -35.95 2.32 11.46
CA ALA A 305 -36.18 1.36 12.54
C ALA A 305 -37.53 0.62 12.41
N LEU A 306 -38.56 1.30 11.89
CA LEU A 306 -39.86 0.69 11.60
C LEU A 306 -39.82 -0.20 10.37
N ASP A 307 -39.11 0.18 9.30
CA ASP A 307 -38.96 -0.61 8.08
C ASP A 307 -38.09 -1.86 8.32
N ASN A 308 -37.00 -1.75 9.05
CA ASN A 308 -36.23 -2.91 9.50
C ASN A 308 -37.10 -3.86 10.35
N ARG A 309 -37.93 -3.31 11.25
CA ARG A 309 -38.86 -4.12 12.04
C ARG A 309 -39.93 -4.77 11.16
N LYS A 310 -40.45 -4.05 10.15
CA LYS A 310 -41.41 -4.56 9.17
C LYS A 310 -40.80 -5.74 8.41
N ALA A 311 -39.60 -5.59 7.87
CA ALA A 311 -38.87 -6.68 7.19
C ALA A 311 -38.70 -7.92 8.09
N THR A 312 -38.25 -7.76 9.34
CA THR A 312 -38.12 -8.91 10.26
C THR A 312 -39.45 -9.60 10.55
N LEU A 313 -40.56 -8.86 10.61
CA LEU A 313 -41.89 -9.42 10.80
C LEU A 313 -42.42 -10.10 9.52
N GLU A 314 -42.10 -9.57 8.34
CA GLU A 314 -42.41 -10.18 7.04
C GLU A 314 -41.66 -11.50 6.85
N ASP A 315 -40.38 -11.57 7.25
CA ASP A 315 -39.58 -12.80 7.27
C ASP A 315 -40.17 -13.85 8.22
N GLU A 316 -40.55 -13.46 9.45
CA GLU A 316 -41.25 -14.35 10.38
C GLU A 316 -42.61 -14.84 9.83
N LEU A 317 -43.32 -13.96 9.11
CA LEU A 317 -44.60 -14.27 8.46
C LEU A 317 -44.44 -15.26 7.29
N SER A 318 -43.32 -15.17 6.56
CA SER A 318 -43.02 -15.98 5.37
C SER A 318 -43.02 -17.48 5.65
N THR A 319 -42.75 -17.86 6.90
CA THR A 319 -42.78 -19.25 7.39
C THR A 319 -44.19 -19.86 7.40
N SER A 320 -45.26 -19.05 7.28
CA SER A 320 -46.64 -19.49 7.43
C SER A 320 -47.61 -18.80 6.45
N LYS A 321 -47.93 -19.50 5.36
CA LYS A 321 -48.85 -19.02 4.29
C LYS A 321 -50.19 -18.49 4.80
N VAL A 322 -50.79 -19.13 5.81
CA VAL A 322 -52.06 -18.69 6.43
C VAL A 322 -51.91 -17.33 7.12
N LYS A 323 -50.74 -17.02 7.71
CA LYS A 323 -50.47 -15.70 8.29
C LYS A 323 -50.24 -14.64 7.20
N GLN A 324 -49.60 -14.99 6.08
CA GLN A 324 -49.45 -14.10 4.93
C GLN A 324 -50.82 -13.69 4.35
N GLU A 325 -51.71 -14.66 4.12
CA GLU A 325 -53.07 -14.39 3.65
C GLU A 325 -53.87 -13.55 4.67
N ALA A 326 -53.71 -13.81 5.97
CA ALA A 326 -54.33 -13.01 7.01
C ALA A 326 -53.84 -11.56 7.03
N VAL A 327 -52.52 -11.31 6.91
CA VAL A 327 -51.97 -9.94 6.86
C VAL A 327 -52.45 -9.21 5.61
N GLY A 328 -52.42 -9.82 4.43
CA GLY A 328 -52.95 -9.19 3.20
C GLY A 328 -54.46 -8.86 3.29
N LEU A 329 -55.22 -9.61 4.07
CA LEU A 329 -56.62 -9.27 4.39
C LEU A 329 -56.74 -8.13 5.41
N TYR A 330 -55.84 -8.04 6.40
CA TYR A 330 -55.78 -6.92 7.34
C TYR A 330 -55.30 -5.61 6.69
N GLU A 331 -54.30 -5.65 5.80
CA GLU A 331 -53.86 -4.49 5.00
C GLU A 331 -55.03 -3.98 4.15
N LYS A 332 -55.72 -4.88 3.44
CA LYS A 332 -56.90 -4.52 2.65
C LYS A 332 -58.06 -4.00 3.49
N LEU A 333 -58.22 -4.48 4.73
CA LEU A 333 -59.20 -3.94 5.68
C LEU A 333 -58.80 -2.52 6.10
N GLN A 334 -57.53 -2.31 6.48
CA GLN A 334 -57.01 -1.00 6.87
C GLN A 334 -57.15 0.01 5.73
N GLU A 335 -56.76 -0.32 4.49
CA GLU A 335 -56.98 0.54 3.33
C GLU A 335 -58.45 0.97 3.18
N LEU A 336 -59.39 0.06 3.39
CA LEU A 336 -60.83 0.32 3.29
C LEU A 336 -61.35 1.14 4.47
N GLU A 337 -60.77 0.97 5.66
CA GLU A 337 -61.07 1.78 6.85
C GLU A 337 -60.49 3.20 6.72
N GLU A 338 -59.29 3.37 6.15
CA GLU A 338 -58.69 4.66 5.82
C GLU A 338 -59.51 5.40 4.76
N LYS A 339 -59.81 4.77 3.61
CA LYS A 339 -60.70 5.34 2.57
C LYS A 339 -62.08 5.70 3.14
N ARG A 340 -62.62 4.91 4.07
CA ARG A 340 -63.87 5.23 4.79
C ARG A 340 -63.70 6.43 5.72
N ALA A 341 -62.58 6.52 6.46
CA ALA A 341 -62.28 7.64 7.34
C ALA A 341 -62.07 8.93 6.55
N GLU A 342 -61.40 8.88 5.40
CA GLU A 342 -61.28 9.99 4.45
C GLU A 342 -62.64 10.48 3.97
N ILE A 343 -63.49 9.57 3.45
CA ILE A 343 -64.85 9.92 3.00
C ILE A 343 -65.68 10.52 4.13
N ILE A 344 -65.57 10.01 5.37
CA ILE A 344 -66.26 10.58 6.54
C ILE A 344 -65.72 11.98 6.86
N ASN A 345 -64.40 12.17 6.83
CA ASN A 345 -63.72 13.44 7.11
C ASN A 345 -64.02 14.49 6.04
N GLU A 346 -64.05 14.10 4.75
CA GLU A 346 -64.52 14.94 3.64
C GLU A 346 -65.97 15.37 3.87
N ASN A 347 -66.89 14.44 4.13
CA ASN A 347 -68.30 14.76 4.40
C ASN A 347 -68.50 15.62 5.66
N GLN A 348 -67.67 15.48 6.68
CA GLN A 348 -67.67 16.35 7.87
C GLN A 348 -67.10 17.75 7.58
N LYS A 349 -66.18 17.85 6.62
CA LYS A 349 -65.56 19.10 6.15
C LYS A 349 -66.35 19.81 5.04
N ARG A 350 -67.48 19.25 4.59
CA ARG A 350 -68.34 19.88 3.58
C ARG A 350 -68.95 21.17 4.12
N GLY A 351 -68.49 22.29 3.57
CA GLY A 351 -69.01 23.63 3.88
C GLY A 351 -70.14 24.00 2.93
N THR A 352 -70.48 25.29 2.90
CA THR A 352 -71.22 25.82 1.75
C THR A 352 -70.33 25.83 0.51
N PRO A 353 -70.89 25.75 -0.73
CA PRO A 353 -70.10 25.80 -1.97
C PRO A 353 -69.25 27.08 -2.16
N LYS A 354 -69.46 28.11 -1.32
CA LYS A 354 -68.61 29.30 -1.27
C LYS A 354 -67.39 29.09 -0.38
N GLU A 355 -67.57 28.55 0.82
CA GLU A 355 -66.49 28.26 1.76
C GLU A 355 -65.55 27.17 1.22
N GLU A 356 -66.08 26.14 0.55
CA GLU A 356 -65.25 25.15 -0.14
C GLU A 356 -64.43 25.77 -1.27
N ARG A 357 -65.03 26.70 -2.04
CA ARG A 357 -64.31 27.43 -3.09
C ARG A 357 -63.23 28.35 -2.51
N GLU A 358 -63.51 29.06 -1.43
CA GLU A 358 -62.52 29.92 -0.77
C GLU A 358 -61.37 29.09 -0.16
N ARG A 359 -61.67 27.94 0.44
CA ARG A 359 -60.67 27.00 0.95
C ARG A 359 -59.80 26.41 -0.15
N LEU A 360 -60.40 25.96 -1.26
CA LEU A 360 -59.64 25.47 -2.42
C LEU A 360 -58.81 26.59 -3.07
N LEU A 361 -59.30 27.84 -3.09
CA LEU A 361 -58.52 28.99 -3.56
C LEU A 361 -57.40 29.39 -2.60
N LEU A 362 -57.54 29.13 -1.30
CA LEU A 362 -56.46 29.32 -0.32
C LEU A 362 -55.40 28.23 -0.50
N GLN A 363 -55.82 26.96 -0.53
CA GLN A 363 -54.94 25.82 -0.79
C GLN A 363 -54.18 25.99 -2.11
N VAL A 364 -54.85 26.31 -3.22
CA VAL A 364 -54.17 26.55 -4.50
C VAL A 364 -53.19 27.74 -4.43
N LYS A 365 -53.37 28.73 -3.54
CA LYS A 365 -52.37 29.79 -3.33
C LYS A 365 -51.19 29.33 -2.48
N GLU A 366 -51.44 28.52 -1.46
CA GLU A 366 -50.42 27.89 -0.62
C GLU A 366 -49.59 26.91 -1.47
N ASP A 367 -50.22 25.95 -2.14
CA ASP A 367 -49.61 25.02 -3.10
C ASP A 367 -48.80 25.76 -4.19
N ASN A 368 -49.32 26.83 -4.80
CA ASN A 368 -48.56 27.60 -5.80
C ASN A 368 -47.36 28.36 -5.19
N ALA A 369 -47.45 28.80 -3.93
CA ALA A 369 -46.33 29.42 -3.24
C ALA A 369 -45.26 28.39 -2.87
N GLU A 370 -45.68 27.21 -2.41
CA GLU A 370 -44.81 26.06 -2.14
C GLU A 370 -44.12 25.57 -3.41
N ILE A 371 -44.84 25.40 -4.52
CA ILE A 371 -44.29 25.09 -5.84
C ILE A 371 -43.26 26.15 -6.24
N ALA A 372 -43.56 27.44 -6.12
CA ALA A 372 -42.60 28.50 -6.45
C ALA A 372 -41.35 28.50 -5.54
N THR A 373 -41.45 28.01 -4.30
CA THR A 373 -40.26 27.78 -3.45
C THR A 373 -39.49 26.52 -3.83
N MET A 374 -40.18 25.43 -4.17
CA MET A 374 -39.55 24.19 -4.65
C MET A 374 -38.86 24.40 -6.00
N GLU A 375 -39.45 25.14 -6.94
CA GLU A 375 -38.83 25.50 -8.22
C GLU A 375 -37.54 26.29 -8.04
N ARG A 376 -37.49 27.20 -7.05
CA ARG A 376 -36.25 27.92 -6.70
C ARG A 376 -35.20 26.99 -6.11
N GLN A 377 -35.58 26.14 -5.15
CA GLN A 377 -34.68 25.14 -4.58
C GLN A 377 -34.16 24.16 -5.64
N ILE A 378 -35.00 23.73 -6.58
CA ILE A 378 -34.61 22.90 -7.72
C ILE A 378 -33.60 23.64 -8.61
N SER A 379 -33.81 24.93 -8.90
CA SER A 379 -32.84 25.73 -9.66
C SER A 379 -31.51 25.89 -8.92
N GLU A 380 -31.56 26.19 -7.62
CA GLU A 380 -30.37 26.33 -6.76
C GLU A 380 -29.56 25.01 -6.71
N VAL A 381 -30.23 23.87 -6.52
CA VAL A 381 -29.61 22.54 -6.55
C VAL A 381 -29.09 22.20 -7.95
N GLN A 382 -29.81 22.56 -9.02
CA GLN A 382 -29.32 22.37 -10.40
C GLN A 382 -28.07 23.21 -10.71
N ASP A 383 -27.97 24.42 -10.17
CA ASP A 383 -26.79 25.27 -10.35
C ASP A 383 -25.61 24.79 -9.49
N GLN A 384 -25.86 24.30 -8.26
CA GLN A 384 -24.87 23.58 -7.46
C GLN A 384 -24.37 22.31 -8.16
N MET A 385 -25.28 21.52 -8.76
CA MET A 385 -24.91 20.33 -9.56
C MET A 385 -24.03 20.70 -10.75
N LYS A 386 -24.29 21.82 -11.44
CA LYS A 386 -23.41 22.30 -12.52
C LYS A 386 -22.03 22.70 -11.98
N GLN A 387 -21.97 23.44 -10.87
CA GLN A 387 -20.70 23.84 -10.25
C GLN A 387 -19.86 22.63 -9.86
N VAL A 388 -20.42 21.67 -9.13
CA VAL A 388 -19.73 20.43 -8.78
C VAL A 388 -19.34 19.62 -10.02
N GLN A 389 -20.17 19.61 -11.07
CA GLN A 389 -19.85 18.93 -12.33
C GLN A 389 -18.70 19.61 -13.10
N GLU A 390 -18.60 20.94 -13.05
CA GLU A 390 -17.50 21.74 -13.60
C GLU A 390 -16.21 21.56 -12.78
N GLU A 391 -16.30 21.50 -11.45
CA GLU A 391 -15.18 21.18 -10.56
C GLU A 391 -14.63 19.77 -10.81
N VAL A 392 -15.51 18.77 -10.95
CA VAL A 392 -15.10 17.40 -11.33
C VAL A 392 -14.41 17.38 -12.69
N GLN A 393 -14.92 18.11 -13.69
CA GLN A 393 -14.27 18.21 -15.01
C GLN A 393 -12.90 18.89 -14.95
N GLN A 394 -12.73 19.89 -14.08
CA GLN A 394 -11.43 20.54 -13.85
C GLN A 394 -10.43 19.57 -13.18
N LEU A 395 -10.86 18.84 -12.15
CA LEU A 395 -10.03 17.83 -11.49
C LEU A 395 -9.66 16.67 -12.42
N ASP A 396 -10.58 16.21 -13.25
CA ASP A 396 -10.31 15.21 -14.30
C ASP A 396 -9.27 15.74 -15.31
N GLN A 397 -9.39 17.01 -15.73
CA GLN A 397 -8.41 17.64 -16.62
C GLN A 397 -7.03 17.79 -15.96
N GLU A 398 -6.95 18.14 -14.68
CA GLU A 398 -5.69 18.17 -13.93
C GLU A 398 -5.07 16.77 -13.77
N LEU A 399 -5.89 15.74 -13.57
CA LEU A 399 -5.45 14.34 -13.54
C LEU A 399 -4.92 13.88 -14.91
N GLU A 400 -5.58 14.27 -16.02
CA GLU A 400 -5.07 14.02 -17.37
C GLU A 400 -3.75 14.77 -17.64
N GLU A 401 -3.62 16.04 -17.24
CA GLU A 401 -2.35 16.78 -17.36
C GLU A 401 -1.21 16.13 -16.56
N ASN A 402 -1.51 15.59 -15.38
CA ASN A 402 -0.57 14.84 -14.56
C ASN A 402 -0.17 13.47 -15.15
N GLN A 403 -0.99 12.88 -16.02
CA GLN A 403 -0.68 11.65 -16.77
C GLN A 403 -0.09 11.91 -18.17
N SER A 404 -0.27 13.12 -18.70
CA SER A 404 0.13 13.57 -20.04
C SER A 404 1.63 13.45 -20.33
N GLU A 405 1.99 13.50 -21.61
CA GLU A 405 3.38 13.64 -22.08
C GLU A 405 4.13 14.80 -21.41
N ARG A 406 3.42 15.86 -20.97
CA ARG A 406 4.00 16.98 -20.22
C ARG A 406 4.61 16.53 -18.90
N SER A 407 3.90 15.69 -18.14
CA SER A 407 4.38 15.07 -16.89
C SER A 407 5.53 14.08 -17.12
N GLN A 408 5.51 13.36 -18.26
CA GLN A 408 6.62 12.49 -18.65
C GLN A 408 7.87 13.30 -19.02
N LYS A 409 7.74 14.35 -19.84
CA LYS A 409 8.82 15.28 -20.19
C LYS A 409 9.37 16.00 -18.96
N TYR A 410 8.52 16.35 -17.98
CA TYR A 410 8.96 16.92 -16.70
C TYR A 410 9.76 15.89 -15.86
N ARG A 411 9.32 14.63 -15.80
CA ARG A 411 10.09 13.54 -15.16
C ARG A 411 11.43 13.29 -15.86
N GLU A 412 11.47 13.30 -17.19
CA GLU A 412 12.74 13.20 -17.94
C GLU A 412 13.66 14.40 -17.69
N LEU A 413 13.12 15.61 -17.66
CA LEU A 413 13.89 16.83 -17.40
C LEU A 413 14.48 16.81 -16.00
N ARG A 414 13.67 16.48 -14.98
CA ARG A 414 14.12 16.30 -13.60
C ARG A 414 15.17 15.19 -13.47
N LYS A 415 15.04 14.11 -14.23
CA LYS A 415 16.06 13.04 -14.28
C LYS A 415 17.36 13.49 -14.97
N ARG A 416 17.27 14.31 -16.03
CA ARG A 416 18.45 14.94 -16.66
C ARG A 416 19.15 15.90 -15.69
N GLU A 417 18.37 16.71 -14.98
CA GLU A 417 18.84 17.63 -13.94
C GLU A 417 19.54 16.86 -12.82
N GLU A 418 18.92 15.81 -12.28
CA GLU A 418 19.53 14.91 -11.28
C GLU A 418 20.85 14.29 -11.79
N THR A 419 20.92 13.80 -13.03
CA THR A 419 22.18 13.28 -13.60
C THR A 419 23.23 14.37 -13.81
N MET A 420 22.82 15.61 -14.08
CA MET A 420 23.73 16.75 -14.22
C MET A 420 24.27 17.19 -12.85
N GLU A 421 23.43 17.16 -11.81
CA GLU A 421 23.79 17.47 -10.44
C GLU A 421 24.75 16.40 -9.86
N GLN A 422 24.49 15.12 -10.13
CA GLN A 422 25.41 14.01 -9.82
C GLN A 422 26.75 14.14 -10.57
N PHE A 423 26.72 14.54 -11.85
CA PHE A 423 27.93 14.81 -12.62
C PHE A 423 28.71 16.00 -12.04
N LEU A 424 28.04 17.12 -11.73
CA LEU A 424 28.68 18.31 -11.14
C LEU A 424 29.28 18.02 -9.76
N ALA A 425 28.61 17.18 -8.94
CA ALA A 425 29.13 16.75 -7.64
C ALA A 425 30.40 15.88 -7.76
N THR A 426 30.49 15.04 -8.80
CA THR A 426 31.65 14.15 -9.05
C THR A 426 32.72 14.77 -9.97
N PHE A 427 32.44 15.90 -10.60
CA PHE A 427 33.32 16.51 -11.61
C PHE A 427 34.68 16.93 -11.04
N GLU A 428 34.70 17.60 -9.88
CA GLU A 428 35.97 18.05 -9.27
C GLU A 428 36.82 16.87 -8.77
N GLU A 429 36.20 15.80 -8.27
CA GLU A 429 36.91 14.57 -7.87
C GLU A 429 37.57 13.90 -9.10
N ASN A 430 36.78 13.64 -10.16
CA ASN A 430 37.28 13.08 -11.42
C ASN A 430 38.39 13.96 -12.06
N LYS A 431 38.25 15.29 -11.97
CA LYS A 431 39.24 16.25 -12.46
C LYS A 431 40.53 16.21 -11.65
N GLU A 432 40.45 16.05 -10.33
CA GLU A 432 41.63 15.90 -9.47
C GLU A 432 42.35 14.56 -9.74
N GLU A 433 41.61 13.47 -9.99
CA GLU A 433 42.18 12.18 -10.39
C GLU A 433 42.92 12.26 -11.74
N GLU A 434 42.32 12.85 -12.77
CA GLU A 434 42.97 13.00 -14.08
C GLU A 434 44.15 13.98 -14.05
N LEU A 435 44.13 15.01 -13.19
CA LEU A 435 45.30 15.87 -12.96
C LEU A 435 46.47 15.11 -12.31
N LYS A 436 46.21 14.30 -11.27
CA LYS A 436 47.22 13.41 -10.65
C LYS A 436 47.75 12.39 -11.66
N ARG A 437 46.89 11.87 -12.54
CA ARG A 437 47.28 10.99 -13.63
C ARG A 437 48.24 11.69 -14.61
N LEU A 438 47.93 12.92 -15.00
CA LEU A 438 48.80 13.75 -15.84
C LEU A 438 50.17 13.98 -15.18
N GLU A 439 50.21 14.39 -13.91
CA GLU A 439 51.46 14.57 -13.15
C GLU A 439 52.29 13.28 -13.08
N SER A 440 51.63 12.12 -12.92
CA SER A 440 52.30 10.81 -12.96
C SER A 440 52.88 10.47 -14.34
N LEU A 441 52.28 10.94 -15.43
CA LEU A 441 52.79 10.75 -16.80
C LEU A 441 53.93 11.71 -17.11
N GLU A 442 53.84 12.96 -16.66
CA GLU A 442 54.89 13.97 -16.79
C GLU A 442 56.16 13.55 -16.05
N THR A 443 56.05 13.13 -14.79
CA THR A 443 57.18 12.61 -14.00
C THR A 443 57.81 11.37 -14.63
N ASN A 444 57.01 10.46 -15.18
CA ASN A 444 57.52 9.31 -15.94
C ASN A 444 58.27 9.73 -17.23
N ASN A 445 57.74 10.70 -17.99
CA ASN A 445 58.42 11.25 -19.17
C ASN A 445 59.78 11.88 -18.80
N VAL A 446 59.83 12.69 -17.75
CA VAL A 446 61.09 13.27 -17.24
C VAL A 446 62.08 12.16 -16.85
N ALA A 447 61.64 11.12 -16.15
CA ALA A 447 62.49 9.98 -15.78
C ALA A 447 63.01 9.19 -16.99
N VAL A 448 62.26 9.11 -18.09
CA VAL A 448 62.72 8.51 -19.36
C VAL A 448 63.74 9.41 -20.05
N LEU A 449 63.49 10.73 -20.12
CA LEU A 449 64.42 11.71 -20.69
C LEU A 449 65.76 11.74 -19.92
N GLU A 450 65.73 11.63 -18.59
CA GLU A 450 66.94 11.49 -17.77
C GLU A 450 67.71 10.19 -18.03
N LYS A 451 67.02 9.07 -18.29
CA LYS A 451 67.68 7.79 -18.65
C LYS A 451 68.35 7.90 -20.01
N ILE A 452 67.70 8.53 -20.99
CA ILE A 452 68.25 8.79 -22.32
C ILE A 452 69.50 9.69 -22.21
N SER A 453 69.40 10.79 -21.43
CA SER A 453 70.52 11.70 -21.15
C SER A 453 71.71 10.98 -20.50
N ARG A 454 71.46 10.08 -19.54
CA ARG A 454 72.49 9.24 -18.91
C ARG A 454 73.12 8.24 -19.88
N HIS A 455 72.36 7.63 -20.78
CA HIS A 455 72.93 6.77 -21.84
C HIS A 455 73.78 7.55 -22.85
N LEU A 456 73.39 8.78 -23.20
CA LEU A 456 74.18 9.66 -24.08
C LEU A 456 75.60 9.94 -23.54
N ALA A 457 75.78 9.96 -22.21
CA ALA A 457 77.09 10.14 -21.59
C ALA A 457 78.05 8.94 -21.82
N HIS A 458 77.53 7.72 -21.99
CA HIS A 458 78.34 6.51 -22.25
C HIS A 458 78.84 6.39 -23.70
N PHE A 459 78.33 7.20 -24.64
CA PHE A 459 78.68 7.12 -26.07
C PHE A 459 80.10 7.64 -26.42
N LYS A 460 80.87 8.12 -25.44
CA LYS A 460 82.15 8.84 -25.62
C LYS A 460 83.40 7.95 -25.72
N HIS A 461 83.29 6.70 -26.17
CA HIS A 461 84.42 5.78 -26.39
C HIS A 461 84.32 5.02 -27.74
N LEU A 462 83.94 5.73 -28.81
CA LEU A 462 83.97 5.24 -30.20
C LEU A 462 84.96 6.05 -31.08
N PRO A 463 85.34 5.54 -32.29
CA PRO A 463 86.52 5.93 -33.08
C PRO A 463 86.80 7.40 -33.47
N SER A 464 88.01 7.59 -34.02
CA SER A 464 88.68 8.88 -34.17
C SER A 464 88.18 9.79 -35.30
N THR A 465 88.51 11.07 -35.14
CA THR A 465 87.89 12.22 -35.80
C THR A 465 88.00 12.28 -37.32
N HIS A 466 89.00 11.69 -37.99
CA HIS A 466 89.18 11.90 -39.44
C HIS A 466 88.20 11.09 -40.32
N ASP A 467 88.12 9.77 -40.09
CA ASP A 467 87.16 8.91 -40.81
C ASP A 467 85.73 9.21 -40.35
N PHE A 468 85.57 9.57 -39.07
CA PHE A 468 84.28 9.93 -38.51
C PHE A 468 83.78 11.27 -39.06
N ASP A 469 84.61 12.32 -39.18
CA ASP A 469 84.14 13.61 -39.70
C ASP A 469 83.78 13.58 -41.19
N THR A 470 84.46 12.77 -42.01
CA THR A 470 84.10 12.61 -43.43
C THR A 470 82.79 11.84 -43.62
N MET A 471 82.57 10.76 -42.87
CA MET A 471 81.25 10.11 -42.86
C MET A 471 80.19 11.02 -42.23
N ARG A 472 80.49 11.73 -41.14
CA ARG A 472 79.57 12.63 -40.43
C ARG A 472 79.16 13.84 -41.26
N THR A 473 79.99 14.39 -42.14
CA THR A 473 79.53 15.50 -43.02
C THR A 473 78.52 15.02 -44.05
N ASP A 474 78.75 13.88 -44.71
CA ASP A 474 77.83 13.33 -45.71
C ASP A 474 76.56 12.73 -45.09
N LEU A 475 76.73 12.04 -43.96
CA LEU A 475 75.67 11.31 -43.26
C LEU A 475 74.83 12.28 -42.42
N ALA A 476 75.39 13.29 -41.74
CA ALA A 476 74.57 14.29 -41.05
C ALA A 476 73.91 15.32 -41.99
N PHE A 477 74.44 15.54 -43.20
CA PHE A 477 73.70 16.28 -44.24
C PHE A 477 72.48 15.46 -44.71
N LYS A 478 72.66 14.16 -44.96
CA LYS A 478 71.56 13.28 -45.39
C LYS A 478 70.57 12.90 -44.29
N GLU A 479 70.98 12.57 -43.08
CA GLU A 479 70.07 12.38 -41.93
C GLU A 479 69.47 13.69 -41.44
N GLY A 480 70.21 14.81 -41.52
CA GLY A 480 69.69 16.13 -41.16
C GLY A 480 68.53 16.59 -42.04
N GLU A 481 68.56 16.25 -43.34
CA GLU A 481 67.38 16.39 -44.21
C GLU A 481 66.38 15.23 -44.02
N LEU A 482 66.84 13.97 -44.06
CA LEU A 482 65.97 12.80 -44.11
C LEU A 482 65.20 12.57 -42.81
N GLU A 483 65.74 12.91 -41.65
CA GLU A 483 65.10 12.67 -40.35
C GLU A 483 64.26 13.86 -39.87
N LYS A 484 64.67 15.11 -40.17
CA LYS A 484 63.75 16.26 -40.09
C LYS A 484 62.58 16.08 -41.06
N SER A 485 62.82 15.52 -42.24
CA SER A 485 61.75 15.09 -43.14
C SER A 485 60.95 13.96 -42.49
N ARG A 486 61.57 12.84 -42.10
CA ARG A 486 60.89 11.59 -41.67
C ARG A 486 60.19 11.67 -40.31
N TYR A 487 60.64 12.47 -39.34
CA TYR A 487 59.96 12.60 -38.05
C TYR A 487 58.82 13.63 -38.11
N THR A 488 59.03 14.74 -38.84
CA THR A 488 57.93 15.65 -39.20
C THR A 488 56.91 14.91 -40.07
N GLU A 489 57.35 14.07 -41.00
CA GLU A 489 56.53 13.17 -41.82
C GLU A 489 55.83 12.10 -40.98
N GLN A 490 56.45 11.48 -39.96
CA GLN A 490 55.81 10.44 -39.15
C GLN A 490 54.85 11.01 -38.09
N GLY A 491 55.23 12.07 -37.40
CA GLY A 491 54.37 12.78 -36.44
C GLY A 491 53.16 13.37 -37.15
N LEU A 492 53.38 14.13 -38.23
CA LEU A 492 52.28 14.60 -39.07
C LEU A 492 51.57 13.43 -39.75
N LYS A 493 52.20 12.35 -40.21
CA LYS A 493 51.45 11.18 -40.73
C LYS A 493 50.48 10.64 -39.70
N HIS A 494 50.84 10.58 -38.42
CA HIS A 494 49.98 9.98 -37.41
C HIS A 494 48.84 10.92 -36.99
N GLU A 495 49.13 12.20 -36.71
CA GLU A 495 48.08 13.19 -36.45
C GLU A 495 47.19 13.42 -37.68
N ASN A 496 47.78 13.53 -38.86
CA ASN A 496 47.04 13.64 -40.13
C ASN A 496 46.20 12.40 -40.35
N LEU A 497 46.73 11.16 -40.30
CA LEU A 497 45.91 9.95 -40.49
C LEU A 497 44.71 9.89 -39.52
N ASN A 498 44.86 10.33 -38.27
CA ASN A 498 43.80 10.22 -37.27
C ASN A 498 42.77 11.36 -37.37
N LEU A 499 43.21 12.60 -37.65
CA LEU A 499 42.32 13.71 -37.99
C LEU A 499 41.62 13.48 -39.34
N GLN A 500 42.35 13.04 -40.36
CA GLN A 500 41.87 12.67 -41.68
C GLN A 500 40.81 11.56 -41.59
N ALA A 501 40.99 10.52 -40.77
CA ALA A 501 40.01 9.45 -40.62
C ALA A 501 38.70 9.90 -39.95
N ASN A 502 38.75 10.86 -39.02
CA ASN A 502 37.55 11.35 -38.31
C ASN A 502 36.86 12.50 -39.07
N LEU A 503 37.64 13.42 -39.63
CA LEU A 503 37.16 14.45 -40.56
C LEU A 503 36.46 13.78 -41.75
N GLN A 504 37.07 12.78 -42.39
CA GLN A 504 36.45 12.04 -43.50
C GLN A 504 35.10 11.39 -43.12
N LYS A 505 34.89 10.95 -41.88
CA LYS A 505 33.59 10.38 -41.46
C LYS A 505 32.51 11.44 -41.28
N ILE A 506 32.87 12.59 -40.73
CA ILE A 506 31.93 13.70 -40.51
C ILE A 506 31.65 14.38 -41.85
N GLU A 507 32.68 14.69 -42.64
CA GLU A 507 32.57 15.19 -44.01
C GLU A 507 31.82 14.20 -44.92
N ALA A 508 31.96 12.88 -44.77
CA ALA A 508 31.17 11.93 -45.57
C ALA A 508 29.66 11.98 -45.26
N LEU A 509 29.27 12.27 -44.01
CA LEU A 509 27.87 12.42 -43.64
C LEU A 509 27.35 13.82 -44.00
N GLU A 510 28.12 14.87 -43.70
CA GLU A 510 27.78 16.25 -44.03
C GLU A 510 27.73 16.46 -45.54
N THR A 511 28.71 15.98 -46.31
CA THR A 511 28.66 16.03 -47.78
C THR A 511 27.56 15.16 -48.35
N LYS A 512 27.07 14.12 -47.67
CA LYS A 512 25.89 13.37 -48.15
C LYS A 512 24.62 14.19 -47.99
N VAL A 513 24.42 14.84 -46.83
CA VAL A 513 23.27 15.72 -46.59
C VAL A 513 23.35 16.99 -47.46
N GLN A 514 24.54 17.58 -47.60
CA GLN A 514 24.77 18.70 -48.50
C GLN A 514 24.61 18.31 -49.97
N LYS A 515 25.02 17.11 -50.42
CA LYS A 515 24.71 16.62 -51.77
C LYS A 515 23.22 16.45 -51.97
N GLU A 516 22.50 15.79 -51.07
CA GLU A 516 21.04 15.65 -51.20
C GLU A 516 20.33 17.02 -51.23
N MET A 517 20.84 18.02 -50.49
CA MET A 517 20.34 19.40 -50.52
C MET A 517 20.75 20.18 -51.78
N VAL A 518 21.99 20.01 -52.25
CA VAL A 518 22.54 20.68 -53.45
C VAL A 518 21.95 20.06 -54.71
N ASP A 519 21.86 18.74 -54.83
CA ASP A 519 21.20 18.03 -55.94
C ASP A 519 19.76 18.53 -56.16
N ILE A 520 19.03 18.85 -55.09
CA ILE A 520 17.66 19.40 -55.17
C ILE A 520 17.69 20.87 -55.65
N LYS A 521 18.62 21.68 -55.14
CA LYS A 521 18.80 23.08 -55.57
C LYS A 521 19.34 23.20 -57.00
N GLU A 522 20.28 22.35 -57.39
CA GLU A 522 20.84 22.27 -58.73
C GLU A 522 19.80 21.76 -59.72
N LYS A 523 18.92 20.80 -59.37
CA LYS A 523 17.79 20.44 -60.25
C LYS A 523 16.81 21.59 -60.47
N LEU A 524 16.56 22.41 -59.44
CA LEU A 524 15.76 23.62 -59.59
C LEU A 524 16.46 24.66 -60.48
N ALA A 525 17.73 24.96 -60.21
CA ALA A 525 18.52 25.90 -61.00
C ALA A 525 18.74 25.42 -62.45
N GLN A 526 18.95 24.12 -62.67
CA GLN A 526 19.04 23.50 -64.00
C GLN A 526 17.73 23.66 -64.76
N MET A 527 16.56 23.42 -64.13
CA MET A 527 15.28 23.68 -64.81
C MET A 527 15.09 25.17 -65.13
N GLU A 528 15.53 26.08 -64.25
CA GLU A 528 15.47 27.54 -64.49
C GLU A 528 16.45 27.99 -65.60
N GLU A 529 17.65 27.42 -65.65
CA GLU A 529 18.69 27.72 -66.65
C GLU A 529 18.41 27.05 -68.00
N GLU A 530 17.90 25.82 -68.02
CA GLU A 530 17.44 25.12 -69.23
C GLU A 530 16.36 25.92 -69.95
N ILE A 531 15.41 26.52 -69.22
CA ILE A 531 14.39 27.43 -69.79
C ILE A 531 15.05 28.63 -70.52
N VAL A 532 16.21 29.08 -70.06
CA VAL A 532 16.98 30.16 -70.70
C VAL A 532 17.84 29.65 -71.85
N GLU A 533 18.55 28.53 -71.72
CA GLU A 533 19.33 27.94 -72.83
C GLU A 533 18.44 27.50 -74.01
N PHE A 534 17.28 26.89 -73.74
CA PHE A 534 16.31 26.52 -74.78
C PHE A 534 15.64 27.73 -75.46
N SER A 535 15.88 28.97 -74.98
CA SER A 535 15.46 30.19 -75.67
C SER A 535 16.41 30.62 -76.81
N ASP A 536 17.66 30.13 -76.85
CA ASP A 536 18.64 30.37 -77.92
C ASP A 536 19.32 29.07 -78.39
N LEU A 537 18.62 28.33 -79.25
CA LEU A 537 19.03 27.02 -79.77
C LEU A 537 20.24 27.09 -80.73
N ASP A 538 20.39 28.19 -81.47
CA ASP A 538 21.45 28.32 -82.49
C ASP A 538 22.81 28.57 -81.82
N GLY A 539 22.85 29.39 -80.76
CA GLY A 539 24.06 29.62 -79.97
C GLY A 539 24.57 28.36 -79.26
N LEU A 540 23.66 27.52 -78.74
CA LEU A 540 23.99 26.27 -78.04
C LEU A 540 24.69 25.25 -78.95
N LYS A 541 24.21 25.12 -80.18
CA LYS A 541 24.73 24.14 -81.16
C LYS A 541 26.21 24.36 -81.50
N SER A 542 26.62 25.62 -81.66
CA SER A 542 28.01 25.98 -81.99
C SER A 542 28.99 25.62 -80.86
N ARG A 543 28.62 25.90 -79.60
CA ARG A 543 29.44 25.60 -78.41
C ARG A 543 29.67 24.08 -78.23
N ALA A 544 28.66 23.27 -78.57
CA ALA A 544 28.75 21.81 -78.44
C ALA A 544 29.77 21.17 -79.39
N GLU A 545 29.88 21.65 -80.64
CA GLU A 545 30.82 21.08 -81.62
C GLU A 545 32.29 21.33 -81.24
N GLU A 546 32.60 22.50 -80.69
CA GLU A 546 33.96 22.86 -80.27
C GLU A 546 34.40 22.07 -79.02
N LYS A 547 33.54 21.95 -78.01
CA LYS A 547 33.79 21.15 -76.80
C LYS A 547 34.03 19.66 -77.12
N ARG A 548 33.31 19.10 -78.11
CA ARG A 548 33.51 17.72 -78.57
C ARG A 548 34.92 17.46 -79.09
N LYS A 549 35.53 18.44 -79.75
CA LYS A 549 36.87 18.32 -80.35
C LYS A 549 37.98 18.30 -79.29
N GLN A 550 37.82 19.07 -78.21
CA GLN A 550 38.78 19.14 -77.11
C GLN A 550 38.79 17.84 -76.29
N LEU A 551 37.62 17.35 -75.86
CA LEU A 551 37.49 16.13 -75.05
C LEU A 551 38.05 14.87 -75.73
N ALA A 552 38.06 14.82 -77.07
CA ALA A 552 38.67 13.73 -77.81
C ALA A 552 40.20 13.65 -77.61
N GLN A 553 40.88 14.81 -77.51
CA GLN A 553 42.34 14.87 -77.35
C GLN A 553 42.77 14.46 -75.93
N GLU A 554 42.07 14.95 -74.91
CA GLU A 554 42.37 14.61 -73.50
C GLU A 554 42.20 13.11 -73.21
N LYS A 555 41.22 12.45 -73.84
CA LYS A 555 40.99 11.02 -73.68
C LYS A 555 42.22 10.19 -74.03
N ASP A 556 42.85 10.49 -75.17
CA ASP A 556 43.97 9.70 -75.69
C ASP A 556 45.23 9.85 -74.82
N GLU A 557 45.45 11.03 -74.23
CA GLU A 557 46.55 11.25 -73.26
C GLU A 557 46.36 10.46 -71.95
N LEU A 558 45.12 10.42 -71.43
CA LEU A 558 44.81 9.70 -70.20
C LEU A 558 44.93 8.17 -70.36
N GLU A 559 44.55 7.65 -71.53
CA GLU A 559 44.65 6.23 -71.84
C GLU A 559 46.12 5.75 -71.85
N ALA A 560 47.05 6.57 -72.36
CA ALA A 560 48.49 6.30 -72.28
C ALA A 560 49.02 6.26 -70.84
N ARG A 561 48.62 7.22 -69.98
CA ARG A 561 49.07 7.28 -68.57
C ARG A 561 48.58 6.08 -67.74
N LYS A 562 47.33 5.65 -67.97
CA LYS A 562 46.73 4.49 -67.29
C LYS A 562 47.53 3.21 -67.52
N SER A 563 48.02 2.99 -68.74
CA SER A 563 48.82 1.82 -69.11
C SER A 563 50.09 1.70 -68.26
N CYS A 564 50.84 2.81 -68.14
CA CYS A 564 52.09 2.87 -67.37
C CYS A 564 51.90 2.54 -65.87
N ILE A 565 50.90 3.15 -65.21
CA ILE A 565 50.63 2.93 -63.78
C ILE A 565 50.23 1.47 -63.50
N THR A 566 49.51 0.84 -64.43
CA THR A 566 49.04 -0.55 -64.28
C THR A 566 50.21 -1.54 -64.21
N GLN A 567 51.31 -1.28 -64.92
CA GLN A 567 52.51 -2.12 -64.87
C GLN A 567 53.23 -2.01 -63.52
N SER A 568 53.44 -0.79 -63.01
CA SER A 568 54.11 -0.58 -61.71
C SER A 568 53.35 -1.20 -60.53
N LEU A 569 52.00 -1.18 -60.54
CA LEU A 569 51.19 -1.85 -59.52
C LEU A 569 51.37 -3.37 -59.50
N HIS A 570 51.60 -3.98 -60.67
CA HIS A 570 51.84 -5.42 -60.75
C HIS A 570 53.15 -5.81 -60.05
N GLU A 571 54.23 -5.07 -60.32
CA GLU A 571 55.55 -5.27 -59.72
C GLU A 571 55.49 -5.21 -58.19
N ILE A 572 54.89 -4.16 -57.63
CA ILE A 572 54.76 -3.98 -56.16
C ILE A 572 53.96 -5.14 -55.54
N THR A 573 52.90 -5.59 -56.20
CA THR A 573 52.06 -6.70 -55.71
C THR A 573 52.87 -8.00 -55.58
N THR A 574 53.76 -8.29 -56.53
CA THR A 574 54.63 -9.48 -56.48
C THR A 574 55.69 -9.42 -55.38
N ALA A 575 56.16 -8.24 -54.99
CA ALA A 575 57.10 -8.08 -53.88
C ALA A 575 56.44 -8.38 -52.51
N ILE A 576 55.18 -7.96 -52.33
CA ILE A 576 54.44 -8.17 -51.07
C ILE A 576 54.13 -9.65 -50.82
N THR A 577 53.80 -10.42 -51.86
CA THR A 577 53.52 -11.86 -51.71
C THR A 577 54.77 -12.64 -51.33
N ALA A 578 55.94 -12.30 -51.89
CA ALA A 578 57.22 -12.90 -51.53
C ALA A 578 57.59 -12.69 -50.05
N LEU A 579 57.46 -11.45 -49.54
CA LEU A 579 57.73 -11.12 -48.13
C LEU A 579 56.81 -11.87 -47.14
N LYS A 580 55.55 -12.12 -47.52
CA LYS A 580 54.62 -12.90 -46.68
C LYS A 580 54.99 -14.37 -46.60
N SER A 581 55.51 -14.97 -47.67
CA SER A 581 56.02 -16.35 -47.64
C SER A 581 57.19 -16.47 -46.66
N GLN A 582 58.17 -15.58 -46.76
CA GLN A 582 59.35 -15.54 -45.89
C GLN A 582 59.00 -15.39 -44.40
N LEU A 583 57.91 -14.69 -44.05
CA LEU A 583 57.46 -14.56 -42.67
C LEU A 583 56.79 -15.83 -42.12
N HIS A 584 56.05 -16.57 -42.96
CA HIS A 584 55.45 -17.85 -42.56
C HIS A 584 56.45 -19.02 -42.55
N GLU A 585 57.51 -18.93 -43.34
CA GLU A 585 58.66 -19.85 -43.29
C GLU A 585 59.53 -19.66 -42.03
N ASN A 586 59.31 -18.60 -41.24
CA ASN A 586 60.06 -18.33 -40.02
C ASN A 586 59.55 -19.16 -38.82
N GLU A 587 60.33 -20.19 -38.43
CA GLU A 587 59.97 -21.09 -37.34
C GLU A 587 59.73 -20.38 -36.00
N THR A 588 60.44 -19.29 -35.69
CA THR A 588 60.27 -18.57 -34.41
C THR A 588 58.89 -17.93 -34.29
N TYR A 589 58.35 -17.43 -35.42
CA TYR A 589 56.99 -16.90 -35.50
C TYR A 589 55.96 -18.00 -35.25
N THR A 590 56.12 -19.15 -35.92
CA THR A 590 55.26 -20.32 -35.72
C THR A 590 55.30 -20.86 -34.28
N GLN A 591 56.47 -20.86 -33.63
CA GLN A 591 56.62 -21.27 -32.23
C GLN A 591 55.92 -20.31 -31.27
N LEU A 592 56.07 -18.99 -31.46
CA LEU A 592 55.38 -17.96 -30.67
C LEU A 592 53.86 -18.11 -30.72
N THR A 593 53.28 -18.21 -31.92
CA THR A 593 51.82 -18.41 -32.10
C THR A 593 51.30 -19.69 -31.43
N ASN A 594 52.14 -20.72 -31.30
CA ASN A 594 51.77 -21.96 -30.62
C ASN A 594 51.92 -21.88 -29.09
N LEU A 595 52.80 -21.02 -28.56
CA LEU A 595 52.90 -20.76 -27.13
C LEU A 595 51.74 -19.91 -26.63
N GLU A 596 51.34 -18.88 -27.38
CA GLU A 596 50.16 -18.05 -27.08
C GLU A 596 48.88 -18.90 -26.94
N LYS A 597 48.66 -19.82 -27.88
CA LYS A 597 47.53 -20.77 -27.85
C LYS A 597 47.54 -21.68 -26.61
N LYS A 598 48.73 -22.13 -26.17
CA LYS A 598 48.88 -22.97 -24.96
C LYS A 598 48.59 -22.16 -23.69
N TRP A 599 49.04 -20.90 -23.65
CA TRP A 599 48.81 -20.02 -22.51
C TRP A 599 47.32 -19.74 -22.30
N ALA A 600 46.59 -19.38 -23.36
CA ALA A 600 45.14 -19.14 -23.30
C ALA A 600 44.36 -20.38 -22.81
N HIS A 601 44.76 -21.58 -23.21
CA HIS A 601 44.13 -22.82 -22.73
C HIS A 601 44.38 -23.06 -21.22
N LEU A 602 45.60 -22.81 -20.74
CA LEU A 602 45.92 -22.95 -19.31
C LEU A 602 45.13 -21.96 -18.45
N GLU A 603 44.96 -20.72 -18.91
CA GLU A 603 44.14 -19.71 -18.23
C GLU A 603 42.67 -20.17 -18.07
N GLN A 604 42.07 -20.71 -19.14
CA GLN A 604 40.72 -21.30 -19.11
C GLN A 604 40.60 -22.44 -18.09
N THR A 605 41.60 -23.33 -18.00
CA THR A 605 41.60 -24.41 -16.99
C THR A 605 41.77 -23.89 -15.56
N ASN A 606 42.49 -22.79 -15.35
CA ASN A 606 42.66 -22.20 -14.02
C ASN A 606 41.34 -21.58 -13.52
N PHE A 607 40.58 -20.94 -14.42
CA PHE A 607 39.29 -20.36 -14.10
C PHE A 607 38.28 -21.41 -13.61
N THR A 608 38.09 -22.50 -14.38
CA THR A 608 37.15 -23.58 -14.02
C THR A 608 37.49 -24.29 -12.70
N LEU A 609 38.78 -24.47 -12.39
CA LEU A 609 39.21 -25.03 -11.11
C LEU A 609 38.92 -24.11 -9.92
N ARG A 610 39.04 -22.79 -10.08
CA ARG A 610 38.70 -21.81 -9.03
C ARG A 610 37.20 -21.82 -8.71
N GLU A 611 36.37 -21.88 -9.75
CA GLU A 611 34.91 -21.97 -9.62
C GLU A 611 34.48 -23.24 -8.88
N PHE A 612 35.04 -24.40 -9.25
CA PHE A 612 34.80 -25.66 -8.54
C PHE A 612 35.19 -25.61 -7.05
N ILE A 613 36.34 -25.00 -6.72
CA ILE A 613 36.77 -24.81 -5.32
C ILE A 613 35.80 -23.89 -4.56
N ALA A 614 35.33 -22.80 -5.18
CA ALA A 614 34.36 -21.90 -4.58
C ALA A 614 33.03 -22.61 -4.28
N GLN A 615 32.53 -23.42 -5.22
CA GLN A 615 31.32 -24.22 -5.06
C GLN A 615 31.46 -25.23 -3.91
N ARG A 616 32.54 -26.02 -3.87
CA ARG A 616 32.80 -26.97 -2.77
C ARG A 616 32.95 -26.30 -1.41
N LYS A 617 33.51 -25.09 -1.37
CA LYS A 617 33.64 -24.29 -0.13
C LYS A 617 32.29 -23.76 0.36
N ALA A 618 31.35 -23.44 -0.55
CA ALA A 618 29.98 -23.09 -0.21
C ALA A 618 29.20 -24.30 0.35
N GLU A 619 29.30 -25.47 -0.31
CA GLU A 619 28.67 -26.72 0.15
C GLU A 619 29.18 -27.17 1.53
N SER A 620 30.46 -26.96 1.83
CA SER A 620 31.09 -27.38 3.09
C SER A 620 30.89 -26.40 4.26
N ASN A 621 30.12 -25.33 4.08
CA ASN A 621 29.94 -24.30 5.10
C ASN A 621 28.83 -24.67 6.10
N PHE A 622 29.17 -25.46 7.12
CA PHE A 622 28.23 -25.89 8.16
C PHE A 622 27.96 -24.86 9.28
N LEU A 623 28.61 -23.68 9.28
CA LEU A 623 28.38 -22.64 10.30
C LEU A 623 26.91 -22.18 10.42
N PRO A 624 26.14 -21.97 9.33
CA PRO A 624 24.75 -21.54 9.43
C PRO A 624 23.87 -22.58 10.15
N PHE A 625 24.10 -23.87 9.89
CA PHE A 625 23.39 -24.96 10.57
C PHE A 625 23.78 -25.08 12.04
N LYS A 626 25.09 -24.97 12.37
CA LYS A 626 25.57 -24.90 13.76
C LYS A 626 24.92 -23.73 14.52
N ASN A 627 24.83 -22.55 13.90
CA ASN A 627 24.23 -21.37 14.52
C ASN A 627 22.71 -21.52 14.70
N LYS A 628 21.99 -22.17 13.78
CA LYS A 628 20.56 -22.53 13.96
C LYS A 628 20.36 -23.53 15.11
N ALA A 629 21.19 -24.58 15.19
CA ALA A 629 21.11 -25.55 16.28
C ALA A 629 21.40 -24.92 17.65
N LEU A 630 22.40 -24.04 17.74
CA LEU A 630 22.69 -23.30 18.98
C LEU A 630 21.57 -22.32 19.38
N LYS A 631 20.87 -21.70 18.41
CA LYS A 631 19.67 -20.90 18.70
C LYS A 631 18.55 -21.76 19.28
N LEU A 632 18.21 -22.88 18.65
CA LEU A 632 17.20 -23.82 19.17
C LEU A 632 17.54 -24.33 20.57
N VAL A 633 18.80 -24.68 20.85
CA VAL A 633 19.24 -25.07 22.20
C VAL A 633 19.05 -23.92 23.21
N ASN A 634 19.35 -22.68 22.83
CA ASN A 634 19.13 -21.52 23.70
C ASN A 634 17.64 -21.21 23.92
N GLU A 635 16.79 -21.44 22.91
CA GLU A 635 15.34 -21.29 23.00
C GLU A 635 14.71 -22.37 23.89
N TYR A 636 15.13 -23.64 23.75
CA TYR A 636 14.75 -24.72 24.68
C TYR A 636 15.27 -24.49 26.10
N ASN A 637 16.49 -23.99 26.27
CA ASN A 637 17.02 -23.65 27.59
C ASN A 637 16.25 -22.48 28.23
N LYS A 638 15.78 -21.51 27.45
CA LYS A 638 14.89 -20.45 27.93
C LYS A 638 13.53 -21.00 28.36
N SER A 639 12.87 -21.82 27.54
CA SER A 639 11.57 -22.39 27.91
C SER A 639 11.67 -23.32 29.12
N LEU A 640 12.76 -24.09 29.26
CA LEU A 640 13.05 -24.85 30.48
C LEU A 640 13.28 -23.93 31.71
N GLN A 641 13.98 -22.80 31.55
CA GLN A 641 14.13 -21.81 32.64
C GLN A 641 12.79 -21.15 33.01
N GLU A 642 11.92 -20.87 32.04
CA GLU A 642 10.58 -20.32 32.27
C GLU A 642 9.66 -21.35 32.95
N ILE A 643 9.75 -22.63 32.60
CA ILE A 643 9.04 -23.74 33.29
C ILE A 643 9.55 -23.88 34.75
N VAL A 644 10.85 -23.78 34.98
CA VAL A 644 11.43 -23.85 36.35
C VAL A 644 11.07 -22.59 37.17
N GLN A 645 11.04 -21.41 36.56
CA GLN A 645 10.65 -20.15 37.24
C GLN A 645 9.15 -20.04 37.50
N SER A 646 8.30 -20.67 36.67
CA SER A 646 6.83 -20.69 36.85
C SER A 646 6.34 -21.71 37.89
N GLY A 647 7.24 -22.45 38.54
CA GLY A 647 6.95 -23.10 39.82
C GLY A 647 6.02 -24.32 39.76
N VAL A 648 5.89 -24.98 38.61
CA VAL A 648 5.15 -26.24 38.47
C VAL A 648 6.06 -27.42 38.77
N SER A 649 6.16 -27.77 40.06
CA SER A 649 6.77 -29.02 40.51
C SER A 649 5.84 -30.19 40.20
N ILE A 650 6.13 -30.94 39.13
CA ILE A 650 5.58 -32.28 38.88
C ILE A 650 6.71 -33.29 39.13
N MET A 651 6.36 -34.41 39.77
CA MET A 651 7.26 -35.52 40.14
C MET A 651 7.88 -36.21 38.92
#